data_AF-A0A6V8KWH5-F1
#
_entry.id   AF-A0A6V8KWH5-F1
#
_cell.length_a   1.000
_cell.length_b   1.000
_cell.length_c   1.000
_cell.angle_alpha   90.00
_cell.angle_beta   90.00
_cell.angle_gamma   90.00
#
_symmetry.space_group_name_H-M   'P 1'
#
loop_
_entity.id
_entity.type
_entity.pdbx_description
1 polymer ?
#
loop_
_entity_poly.entity_id
_entity_poly.type
_entity_poly.pdbx_seq_one_letter_code
_entity_poly.pdbx_strand_id
1 'polypeptide(L)'
;MTHDETSCCGTHTAATFSRRNILAAAAALAAGTATAGGLASPALADGGRPGPRGRIRWYDLVPGFVDVATDEYGRPKGDGFAAANPWGAYTAYRIAVSDRGHRTWRIENMQKLAPRPDGSQYAQGSTMWLFEGDDRALLVDTAINTPETMGVNDLKTVVRHLLGHEDDGAVRPDPVDFDVAITHLHGDHTGKVSQMTDRTVYYPDLDWRPTATANWVPVRQDGGTTPNGSGQTVSAIDLGGRRIDVVAMYGHTAGSTGYLDAHSRILATGDAIGSAYVWAHFATATTSKYAVMLRTLRRELQPLHGLALLPAHFYQIRQFGRAAPPINGRPLDLGYLDDMIGAAEGALDGGILADPYHEVGRETVWISGGAARMVYSLANLYPGGPTGGNGDLSRFHGVRIPSRYPTDPFLDGPYAFLNNIKTGLVMIRDSADESAFLISGTERALLIASGRSAPGLIRYAKRLAGRSRLDVVLTDGDPASLDGIGQFDGQPLMAPAGVPVPRRRSGPVTYLRDGDRIGIGRDQAHRRVSLEVHALPGRRTDSITLLDPVSRVLFAGDALGIQGTRGLTLGSSRDAFRTALDVWRAKTTGRYDTIYTAHNHQWLTRPGYVDSLWAATTGQPVTSPQPGYDAFTSGSGELLAWVFVPH
;
A
#
# COMPACT_ATOMS: atom_id res chain seq x y z
N MET A 1 36.11 9.21 -3.90
CA MET A 1 36.40 8.35 -2.75
C MET A 1 35.28 7.34 -2.67
N THR A 2 35.62 6.11 -2.99
CA THR A 2 34.75 4.96 -3.20
C THR A 2 34.43 4.31 -1.85
N HIS A 3 33.15 4.24 -1.48
CA HIS A 3 32.68 3.35 -0.43
C HIS A 3 32.07 2.11 -1.09
N ASP A 4 32.63 0.97 -0.72
CA ASP A 4 32.40 -0.37 -1.24
C ASP A 4 31.00 -0.86 -0.81
N GLU A 5 30.05 -0.87 -1.74
CA GLU A 5 28.74 -1.51 -1.60
C GLU A 5 28.81 -2.97 -2.06
N THR A 6 29.55 -3.83 -1.35
CA THR A 6 29.49 -5.28 -1.59
C THR A 6 29.77 -6.07 -0.32
N SER A 7 28.74 -6.23 0.53
CA SER A 7 28.59 -7.42 1.40
C SER A 7 27.25 -7.37 2.15
N CYS A 8 26.16 -7.77 1.49
CA CYS A 8 24.89 -8.11 2.14
C CYS A 8 24.18 -9.25 1.38
N CYS A 9 24.94 -10.22 0.87
CA CYS A 9 24.41 -11.53 0.50
C CYS A 9 24.83 -12.55 1.56
N GLY A 10 24.39 -12.30 2.80
CA GLY A 10 24.36 -13.32 3.83
C GLY A 10 23.13 -14.19 3.61
N THR A 11 23.34 -15.46 3.34
CA THR A 11 22.30 -16.49 3.37
C THR A 11 21.58 -16.44 4.72
N HIS A 12 20.37 -15.88 4.76
CA HIS A 12 19.46 -16.06 5.88
C HIS A 12 19.09 -17.55 5.92
N THR A 13 19.79 -18.30 6.77
CA THR A 13 19.30 -19.58 7.28
C THR A 13 17.91 -19.31 7.83
N ALA A 14 16.91 -20.04 7.31
CA ALA A 14 15.54 -19.93 7.76
C ALA A 14 15.49 -20.12 9.29
N ALA A 15 15.30 -19.03 10.01
CA ALA A 15 15.20 -19.01 11.46
C ALA A 15 13.97 -19.83 11.86
N THR A 16 14.19 -20.79 12.77
CA THR A 16 13.14 -21.69 13.22
C THR A 16 12.43 -21.03 14.40
N PHE A 17 11.24 -20.52 14.11
CA PHE A 17 10.20 -20.13 15.07
C PHE A 17 10.18 -21.06 16.30
N SER A 18 9.82 -20.56 17.49
CA SER A 18 9.53 -21.40 18.68
C SER A 18 8.29 -22.28 18.47
N ARG A 19 8.37 -23.21 17.52
CA ARG A 19 7.33 -24.14 17.10
C ARG A 19 6.90 -25.02 18.26
N ARG A 20 7.79 -25.24 19.24
CA ARG A 20 7.49 -25.98 20.47
C ARG A 20 6.36 -25.34 21.27
N ASN A 21 6.35 -24.02 21.46
CA ASN A 21 5.30 -23.35 22.23
C ASN A 21 3.96 -23.39 21.51
N ILE A 22 3.94 -23.11 20.20
CA ILE A 22 2.73 -23.21 19.38
C ILE A 22 2.16 -24.62 19.41
N LEU A 23 3.00 -25.64 19.21
CA LEU A 23 2.56 -27.03 19.23
C LEU A 23 2.08 -27.45 20.61
N ALA A 24 2.74 -26.98 21.68
CA ALA A 24 2.31 -27.24 23.06
C ALA A 24 0.94 -26.61 23.36
N ALA A 25 0.73 -25.35 22.97
CA ALA A 25 -0.55 -24.66 23.12
C ALA A 25 -1.66 -25.35 22.31
N ALA A 26 -1.39 -25.69 21.05
CA ALA A 26 -2.32 -26.41 20.19
C ALA A 26 -2.69 -27.79 20.76
N ALA A 27 -1.71 -28.53 21.29
CA ALA A 27 -1.94 -29.84 21.91
C ALA A 27 -2.77 -29.74 23.20
N ALA A 28 -2.49 -28.74 24.05
CA ALA A 28 -3.26 -28.50 25.28
C ALA A 28 -4.75 -28.21 24.97
N LEU A 29 -5.01 -27.41 23.94
CA LEU A 29 -6.37 -27.08 23.48
C LEU A 29 -7.09 -28.29 22.86
N ALA A 30 -6.39 -29.11 22.08
CA ALA A 30 -6.97 -30.34 21.50
C ALA A 30 -7.36 -31.34 22.60
N ALA A 31 -6.57 -31.47 23.67
CA ALA A 31 -6.88 -32.34 24.79
C ALA A 31 -8.12 -31.86 25.60
N GLY A 32 -8.32 -30.54 25.73
CA GLY A 32 -9.47 -29.96 26.43
C GLY A 32 -10.80 -30.02 25.67
N THR A 33 -10.78 -30.14 24.34
CA THR A 33 -12.01 -30.26 23.52
C THR A 33 -12.53 -31.70 23.44
N ALA A 34 -11.67 -32.70 23.60
CA ALA A 34 -12.06 -34.11 23.63
C ALA A 34 -12.91 -34.50 24.87
N THR A 35 -12.94 -33.66 25.90
CA THR A 35 -13.71 -33.90 27.14
C THR A 35 -15.07 -33.18 27.18
N ALA A 36 -15.39 -32.35 26.18
CA ALA A 36 -16.62 -31.55 26.14
C ALA A 36 -17.51 -31.92 24.93
N GLY A 37 -18.12 -33.10 24.98
CA GLY A 37 -19.15 -33.50 24.02
C GLY A 37 -20.52 -32.94 24.40
N GLY A 38 -21.02 -31.93 23.67
CA GLY A 38 -22.36 -31.39 23.85
C GLY A 38 -22.81 -30.51 22.67
N LEU A 39 -23.95 -30.85 22.08
CA LEU A 39 -24.53 -30.35 20.83
C LEU A 39 -24.73 -28.82 20.77
N ALA A 40 -24.40 -28.22 19.63
CA ALA A 40 -24.67 -26.80 19.34
C ALA A 40 -26.07 -26.59 18.71
N SER A 41 -26.76 -25.53 19.11
CA SER A 41 -27.87 -24.90 18.38
C SER A 41 -27.61 -23.41 18.19
N PRO A 42 -28.07 -22.78 17.10
CA PRO A 42 -27.82 -21.37 16.84
C PRO A 42 -28.98 -20.48 17.30
N ALA A 43 -28.68 -19.31 17.88
CA ALA A 43 -29.32 -18.01 17.55
C ALA A 43 -28.98 -16.90 18.56
N LEU A 44 -28.68 -15.74 17.99
CA LEU A 44 -29.11 -14.36 18.30
C LEU A 44 -29.30 -13.86 19.74
N ALA A 45 -28.66 -12.70 19.97
CA ALA A 45 -28.99 -11.61 20.90
C ALA A 45 -29.30 -11.99 22.36
N ASP A 46 -28.35 -11.75 23.26
CA ASP A 46 -28.67 -11.50 24.66
C ASP A 46 -27.72 -10.49 25.28
N GLY A 47 -28.29 -9.55 26.02
CA GLY A 47 -27.58 -8.51 26.75
C GLY A 47 -27.00 -9.03 28.07
N GLY A 48 -25.91 -8.41 28.50
CA GLY A 48 -25.56 -8.31 29.92
C GLY A 48 -25.11 -9.58 30.66
N ARG A 49 -24.80 -10.70 30.00
CA ARG A 49 -24.12 -11.84 30.66
C ARG A 49 -22.76 -12.13 30.03
N PRO A 50 -21.72 -12.47 30.83
CA PRO A 50 -20.46 -12.92 30.28
C PRO A 50 -20.69 -14.22 29.50
N GLY A 51 -20.68 -14.12 28.17
CA GLY A 51 -20.58 -15.27 27.26
C GLY A 51 -19.35 -16.15 27.51
N PRO A 52 -19.17 -17.23 26.72
CA PRO A 52 -18.15 -18.25 26.99
C PRO A 52 -16.72 -17.66 27.06
N ARG A 53 -15.92 -18.16 28.01
CA ARG A 53 -14.49 -17.85 28.17
C ARG A 53 -13.73 -18.16 26.87
N GLY A 54 -12.71 -17.36 26.54
CA GLY A 54 -11.85 -17.59 25.37
C GLY A 54 -12.37 -17.11 24.00
N ARG A 55 -13.50 -16.37 23.92
CA ARG A 55 -14.00 -15.76 22.67
C ARG A 55 -13.78 -14.25 22.66
N ILE A 56 -13.26 -13.73 21.54
CA ILE A 56 -13.02 -12.28 21.35
C ILE A 56 -14.32 -11.49 21.33
N ARG A 57 -14.35 -10.37 22.07
CA ARG A 57 -15.44 -9.40 22.12
C ARG A 57 -14.95 -7.99 21.83
N TRP A 58 -15.05 -7.58 20.57
CA TRP A 58 -14.51 -6.30 20.12
C TRP A 58 -15.18 -5.05 20.71
N TYR A 59 -16.37 -5.17 21.32
CA TYR A 59 -17.21 -4.04 21.69
C TYR A 59 -17.68 -4.08 23.16
N ASP A 60 -17.02 -4.88 23.99
CA ASP A 60 -17.32 -4.94 25.43
C ASP A 60 -16.64 -3.75 26.14
N LEU A 61 -17.35 -2.63 26.16
CA LEU A 61 -16.87 -1.34 26.69
C LEU A 61 -16.57 -1.45 28.18
N VAL A 62 -15.41 -0.95 28.60
CA VAL A 62 -15.03 -0.92 30.03
C VAL A 62 -15.90 0.11 30.77
N PRO A 63 -16.43 -0.21 31.97
CA PRO A 63 -17.20 0.75 32.75
C PRO A 63 -16.49 2.09 32.92
N GLY A 64 -17.21 3.19 32.71
CA GLY A 64 -16.67 4.56 32.82
C GLY A 64 -15.97 5.09 31.56
N PHE A 65 -15.80 4.29 30.51
CA PHE A 65 -15.33 4.77 29.21
C PHE A 65 -16.49 5.16 28.28
N VAL A 66 -16.18 5.92 27.22
CA VAL A 66 -17.15 6.38 26.22
C VAL A 66 -16.93 5.64 24.91
N ASP A 67 -17.99 5.12 24.32
CA ASP A 67 -17.91 4.36 23.06
C ASP A 67 -17.49 5.26 21.86
N VAL A 68 -16.91 4.64 20.84
CA VAL A 68 -16.56 5.30 19.59
C VAL A 68 -17.83 5.61 18.80
N ALA A 69 -17.96 6.86 18.37
CA ALA A 69 -19.03 7.26 17.48
C ALA A 69 -18.60 7.10 16.02
N THR A 70 -19.31 6.28 15.26
CA THR A 70 -19.03 6.07 13.84
C THR A 70 -20.10 6.67 12.92
N ASP A 71 -19.74 6.85 11.66
CA ASP A 71 -20.68 7.06 10.56
C ASP A 71 -21.15 5.73 9.94
N GLU A 72 -21.96 5.79 8.88
CA GLU A 72 -22.50 4.63 8.15
C GLU A 72 -21.42 3.75 7.49
N TYR A 73 -20.18 4.22 7.40
CA TYR A 73 -19.03 3.49 6.86
C TYR A 73 -18.12 2.93 7.96
N GLY A 74 -18.47 3.11 9.23
CA GLY A 74 -17.70 2.66 10.38
C GLY A 74 -16.52 3.57 10.74
N ARG A 75 -16.50 4.83 10.26
CA ARG A 75 -15.40 5.78 10.52
C ARG A 75 -15.68 6.62 11.78
N PRO A 76 -14.70 6.84 12.67
CA PRO A 76 -14.86 7.73 13.82
C PRO A 76 -15.21 9.16 13.38
N LYS A 77 -16.40 9.65 13.75
CA LYS A 77 -16.90 10.98 13.37
C LYS A 77 -16.52 12.03 14.42
N GLY A 78 -16.27 13.27 13.98
CA GLY A 78 -15.96 14.38 14.87
C GLY A 78 -14.65 14.16 15.62
N ASP A 79 -14.71 14.12 16.96
CA ASP A 79 -13.58 13.79 17.84
C ASP A 79 -13.44 12.27 18.10
N GLY A 80 -14.36 11.46 17.57
CA GLY A 80 -14.36 10.01 17.65
C GLY A 80 -15.27 9.42 18.73
N PHE A 81 -15.93 10.22 19.57
CA PHE A 81 -16.66 9.71 20.75
C PHE A 81 -18.16 9.99 20.71
N ALA A 82 -18.94 9.09 21.33
CA ALA A 82 -20.40 9.20 21.39
C ALA A 82 -20.92 10.29 22.35
N ALA A 83 -20.07 10.75 23.27
CA ALA A 83 -20.37 11.77 24.25
C ALA A 83 -19.06 12.47 24.70
N ALA A 84 -19.19 13.47 25.57
CA ALA A 84 -18.03 14.10 26.21
C ALA A 84 -17.18 13.05 26.93
N ASN A 85 -15.91 12.95 26.56
CA ASN A 85 -15.03 11.88 27.00
C ASN A 85 -14.07 12.34 28.12
N PRO A 86 -14.22 11.87 29.37
CA PRO A 86 -13.32 12.24 30.46
C PRO A 86 -11.90 11.70 30.25
N TRP A 87 -11.75 10.64 29.46
CA TRP A 87 -10.46 10.03 29.11
C TRP A 87 -9.78 10.72 27.93
N GLY A 88 -10.20 11.94 27.57
CA GLY A 88 -9.59 12.73 26.51
C GLY A 88 -9.65 12.02 25.17
N ALA A 89 -8.50 11.60 24.65
CA ALA A 89 -8.40 10.92 23.37
C ALA A 89 -8.58 9.41 23.46
N TYR A 90 -8.90 8.82 24.63
CA TYR A 90 -8.90 7.37 24.80
C TYR A 90 -10.26 6.76 25.06
N THR A 91 -10.45 5.54 24.57
CA THR A 91 -11.48 4.61 25.07
C THR A 91 -10.92 3.20 25.19
N ALA A 92 -11.59 2.33 25.93
CA ALA A 92 -11.11 0.98 26.20
C ALA A 92 -12.22 -0.06 26.19
N TYR A 93 -11.89 -1.23 25.64
CA TYR A 93 -12.78 -2.38 25.52
C TYR A 93 -12.05 -3.62 26.01
N ARG A 94 -12.70 -4.44 26.83
CA ARG A 94 -12.15 -5.73 27.24
C ARG A 94 -12.46 -6.78 26.19
N ILE A 95 -11.45 -7.23 25.46
CA ILE A 95 -11.67 -8.12 24.32
C ILE A 95 -11.61 -9.61 24.65
N ALA A 96 -10.91 -10.00 25.73
CA ALA A 96 -10.77 -11.39 26.10
C ALA A 96 -10.47 -11.56 27.60
N VAL A 97 -10.82 -12.73 28.11
CA VAL A 97 -10.36 -13.25 29.41
C VAL A 97 -9.87 -14.67 29.15
N SER A 98 -8.60 -14.94 29.52
CA SER A 98 -7.99 -16.26 29.38
C SER A 98 -8.61 -17.27 30.35
N ASP A 99 -8.32 -18.55 30.17
CA ASP A 99 -8.79 -19.59 31.09
C ASP A 99 -8.21 -19.45 32.51
N ARG A 100 -7.11 -18.71 32.65
CA ARG A 100 -6.48 -18.35 33.93
C ARG A 100 -7.00 -17.05 34.52
N GLY A 101 -7.96 -16.39 33.88
CA GLY A 101 -8.54 -15.13 34.34
C GLY A 101 -7.80 -13.88 33.88
N HIS A 102 -6.69 -14.02 33.14
CA HIS A 102 -5.95 -12.87 32.60
C HIS A 102 -6.76 -12.12 31.56
N ARG A 103 -6.91 -10.81 31.73
CA ARG A 103 -7.69 -9.96 30.81
C ARG A 103 -6.82 -9.44 29.66
N THR A 104 -7.47 -9.13 28.56
CA THR A 104 -6.87 -8.40 27.44
C THR A 104 -7.80 -7.26 27.03
N TRP A 105 -7.23 -6.07 26.86
CA TRP A 105 -7.97 -4.90 26.42
C TRP A 105 -7.47 -4.39 25.08
N ARG A 106 -8.41 -3.82 24.34
CA ARG A 106 -8.18 -2.87 23.26
C ARG A 106 -8.27 -1.48 23.82
N ILE A 107 -7.28 -0.65 23.57
CA ILE A 107 -7.31 0.78 23.89
C ILE A 107 -7.24 1.54 22.58
N GLU A 108 -8.23 2.39 22.32
CA GLU A 108 -8.24 3.25 21.14
C GLU A 108 -7.76 4.65 21.53
N ASN A 109 -6.93 5.25 20.69
CA ASN A 109 -6.53 6.66 20.77
C ASN A 109 -6.99 7.40 19.52
N MET A 110 -7.87 8.39 19.69
CA MET A 110 -8.50 9.13 18.60
C MET A 110 -7.82 10.49 18.41
N GLN A 111 -7.03 10.62 17.35
CA GLN A 111 -6.49 11.90 16.92
C GLN A 111 -7.50 12.64 16.05
N LYS A 112 -8.03 13.75 16.56
CA LYS A 112 -8.91 14.64 15.82
C LYS A 112 -8.17 15.25 14.62
N LEU A 113 -8.69 15.06 13.40
CA LEU A 113 -8.12 15.66 12.20
C LEU A 113 -8.74 17.02 11.89
N ALA A 114 -8.04 17.80 11.07
CA ALA A 114 -8.56 19.05 10.53
C ALA A 114 -9.88 18.81 9.76
N PRO A 115 -10.86 19.73 9.83
CA PRO A 115 -12.04 19.67 8.99
C PRO A 115 -11.68 19.65 7.51
N ARG A 116 -12.47 18.92 6.72
CA ARG A 116 -12.32 18.83 5.27
C ARG A 116 -13.01 20.00 4.55
N PRO A 117 -12.71 20.21 3.25
CA PRO A 117 -13.38 21.22 2.43
C PRO A 117 -14.90 21.08 2.37
N ASP A 118 -15.42 19.85 2.47
CA ASP A 118 -16.86 19.55 2.52
C ASP A 118 -17.49 19.78 3.92
N GLY A 119 -16.71 20.27 4.89
CA GLY A 119 -17.11 20.50 6.27
C GLY A 119 -17.12 19.27 7.17
N SER A 120 -16.83 18.07 6.64
CA SER A 120 -16.78 16.85 7.44
C SER A 120 -15.52 16.80 8.31
N GLN A 121 -15.63 16.18 9.49
CA GLN A 121 -14.52 16.00 10.44
C GLN A 121 -14.51 14.58 10.97
N TYR A 122 -13.32 13.99 11.05
CA TYR A 122 -13.08 12.61 11.47
C TYR A 122 -11.89 12.55 12.43
N ALA A 123 -11.78 11.44 13.16
CA ALA A 123 -10.61 11.11 13.94
C ALA A 123 -9.87 9.88 13.37
N GLN A 124 -8.54 9.90 13.45
CA GLN A 124 -7.69 8.75 13.15
C GLN A 124 -7.45 7.97 14.44
N GLY A 125 -7.79 6.68 14.44
CA GLY A 125 -7.60 5.80 15.58
C GLY A 125 -6.28 5.04 15.52
N SER A 126 -5.41 5.19 16.54
CA SER A 126 -4.35 4.22 16.85
C SER A 126 -4.88 3.24 17.91
N THR A 127 -4.54 1.96 17.79
CA THR A 127 -5.01 0.91 18.69
C THR A 127 -3.84 0.27 19.43
N MET A 128 -3.93 0.27 20.75
CA MET A 128 -2.98 -0.41 21.64
C MET A 128 -3.64 -1.62 22.27
N TRP A 129 -2.82 -2.59 22.67
CA TRP A 129 -3.29 -3.83 23.29
C TRP A 129 -2.64 -4.00 24.66
N LEU A 130 -3.45 -4.26 25.67
CA LEU A 130 -2.97 -4.48 27.03
C LEU A 130 -3.18 -5.94 27.42
N PHE A 131 -2.10 -6.66 27.74
CA PHE A 131 -2.12 -8.05 28.19
C PHE A 131 -1.83 -8.10 29.69
N GLU A 132 -2.80 -8.48 30.51
CA GLU A 132 -2.58 -8.74 31.94
C GLU A 132 -1.92 -10.10 32.15
N GLY A 133 -1.02 -10.22 33.12
CA GLY A 133 -0.51 -11.46 33.70
C GLY A 133 -0.58 -11.41 35.23
N ASP A 134 0.01 -12.39 35.90
CA ASP A 134 0.01 -12.50 37.36
C ASP A 134 1.00 -11.53 38.03
N ASP A 135 2.16 -11.29 37.39
CA ASP A 135 3.25 -10.47 37.96
C ASP A 135 3.33 -9.08 37.32
N ARG A 136 2.95 -8.98 36.04
CA ARG A 136 3.10 -7.79 35.20
C ARG A 136 1.99 -7.75 34.15
N ALA A 137 1.75 -6.59 33.57
CA ALA A 137 1.04 -6.44 32.31
C ALA A 137 1.96 -5.94 31.19
N LEU A 138 1.55 -6.13 29.93
CA LEU A 138 2.25 -5.63 28.75
C LEU A 138 1.34 -4.72 27.93
N LEU A 139 1.71 -3.45 27.82
CA LEU A 139 1.11 -2.51 26.89
C LEU A 139 1.86 -2.57 25.55
N VAL A 140 1.15 -2.94 24.49
CA VAL A 140 1.69 -2.94 23.12
C VAL A 140 1.34 -1.61 22.44
N ASP A 141 2.38 -0.90 22.01
CA ASP A 141 2.40 0.45 21.45
C ASP A 141 1.98 1.56 22.43
N THR A 142 2.30 2.81 22.05
CA THR A 142 2.13 4.02 22.87
C THR A 142 1.29 5.10 22.19
N ALA A 143 0.54 4.73 21.14
CA ALA A 143 -0.31 5.61 20.36
C ALA A 143 0.40 6.76 19.62
N ILE A 144 -0.39 7.53 18.87
CA ILE A 144 -0.02 8.83 18.32
C ILE A 144 -0.09 9.90 19.41
N ASN A 145 0.71 10.96 19.27
CA ASN A 145 0.63 12.11 20.17
C ASN A 145 -0.68 12.86 19.99
N THR A 146 -1.48 12.85 21.07
CA THR A 146 -2.73 13.59 21.22
C THR A 146 -2.66 14.50 22.44
N PRO A 147 -3.39 15.63 22.46
CA PRO A 147 -3.52 16.46 23.66
C PRO A 147 -4.03 15.65 24.85
N GLU A 148 -3.36 15.77 25.99
CA GLU A 148 -3.69 15.08 27.23
C GLU A 148 -3.12 15.84 28.43
N THR A 149 -3.61 15.52 29.62
CA THR A 149 -3.13 16.02 30.91
C THR A 149 -2.54 14.85 31.69
N MET A 150 -1.24 14.93 31.98
CA MET A 150 -0.51 13.90 32.73
C MET A 150 -1.15 13.66 34.10
N GLY A 151 -1.34 12.40 34.48
CA GLY A 151 -1.99 11.97 35.71
C GLY A 151 -3.52 12.01 35.68
N VAL A 152 -4.13 12.48 34.59
CA VAL A 152 -5.59 12.63 34.48
C VAL A 152 -6.16 11.75 33.37
N ASN A 153 -5.69 11.95 32.14
CA ASN A 153 -6.23 11.27 30.96
C ASN A 153 -5.15 10.89 29.95
N ASP A 154 -3.90 10.78 30.41
CA ASP A 154 -2.81 10.24 29.60
C ASP A 154 -2.84 8.71 29.54
N LEU A 155 -2.09 8.14 28.58
CA LEU A 155 -2.06 6.69 28.35
C LEU A 155 -1.66 5.89 29.60
N LYS A 156 -0.67 6.36 30.39
CA LYS A 156 -0.24 5.66 31.60
C LYS A 156 -1.35 5.68 32.65
N THR A 157 -2.08 6.78 32.77
CA THR A 157 -3.25 6.87 33.67
C THR A 157 -4.37 5.92 33.22
N VAL A 158 -4.68 5.87 31.92
CA VAL A 158 -5.67 4.93 31.36
C VAL A 158 -5.28 3.48 31.66
N VAL A 159 -4.04 3.08 31.39
CA VAL A 159 -3.57 1.70 31.63
C VAL A 159 -3.62 1.35 33.12
N ARG A 160 -3.20 2.26 34.01
CA ARG A 160 -3.32 2.05 35.47
C ARG A 160 -4.76 1.92 35.92
N HIS A 161 -5.68 2.68 35.33
CA HIS A 161 -7.11 2.56 35.63
C HIS A 161 -7.62 1.17 35.23
N LEU A 162 -7.30 0.67 34.03
CA LEU A 162 -7.73 -0.65 33.56
C LEU A 162 -7.22 -1.81 34.44
N LEU A 163 -5.95 -1.75 34.87
CA LEU A 163 -5.37 -2.76 35.76
C LEU A 163 -5.84 -2.62 37.21
N GLY A 164 -6.16 -1.39 37.62
CA GLY A 164 -6.58 -1.00 38.96
C GLY A 164 -8.04 -1.28 39.31
N HIS A 165 -8.84 -1.79 38.38
CA HIS A 165 -10.26 -2.03 38.60
C HIS A 165 -10.69 -3.42 38.14
N GLU A 166 -11.68 -3.98 38.82
CA GLU A 166 -12.42 -5.17 38.41
C GLU A 166 -13.44 -4.85 37.32
N ASP A 167 -14.02 -5.89 36.73
CA ASP A 167 -14.96 -5.76 35.62
C ASP A 167 -16.29 -5.06 36.00
N ASP A 168 -16.62 -5.03 37.29
CA ASP A 168 -17.76 -4.28 37.84
C ASP A 168 -17.40 -2.84 38.24
N GLY A 169 -16.15 -2.43 38.01
CA GLY A 169 -15.63 -1.11 38.35
C GLY A 169 -15.16 -0.97 39.80
N ALA A 170 -15.16 -2.03 40.61
CA ALA A 170 -14.56 -1.98 41.95
C ALA A 170 -13.04 -1.79 41.87
N VAL A 171 -12.46 -1.03 42.79
CA VAL A 171 -11.00 -0.84 42.87
C VAL A 171 -10.34 -2.15 43.32
N ARG A 172 -9.33 -2.60 42.58
CA ARG A 172 -8.50 -3.75 42.93
C ARG A 172 -7.48 -3.35 44.00
N PRO A 173 -7.34 -4.11 45.10
CA PRO A 173 -6.45 -3.74 46.19
C PRO A 173 -4.96 -3.84 45.85
N ASP A 174 -4.59 -4.77 44.96
CA ASP A 174 -3.20 -5.00 44.54
C ASP A 174 -3.12 -5.22 43.03
N PRO A 175 -3.16 -4.13 42.24
CA PRO A 175 -3.09 -4.24 40.79
C PRO A 175 -1.65 -4.46 40.32
N VAL A 176 -1.49 -5.31 39.31
CA VAL A 176 -0.20 -5.47 38.62
C VAL A 176 0.20 -4.17 37.93
N ASP A 177 1.51 -3.93 37.87
CA ASP A 177 2.05 -2.83 37.07
C ASP A 177 2.36 -3.29 35.63
N PHE A 178 2.77 -2.39 34.74
CA PHE A 178 2.96 -2.70 33.33
C PHE A 178 4.33 -2.29 32.75
N ASP A 179 4.78 -3.10 31.80
CA ASP A 179 5.86 -2.80 30.86
C ASP A 179 5.29 -2.46 29.48
N VAL A 180 6.14 -1.95 28.59
CA VAL A 180 5.74 -1.50 27.25
C VAL A 180 6.47 -2.31 26.20
N ALA A 181 5.79 -2.67 25.12
CA ALA A 181 6.38 -3.25 23.94
C ALA A 181 5.99 -2.45 22.70
N ILE A 182 6.94 -2.19 21.79
CA ILE A 182 6.70 -1.43 20.57
C ILE A 182 6.68 -2.37 19.37
N THR A 183 5.69 -2.26 18.50
CA THR A 183 5.59 -3.10 17.31
C THR A 183 6.54 -2.63 16.22
N HIS A 184 6.65 -1.32 15.97
CA HIS A 184 7.51 -0.75 14.92
C HIS A 184 7.74 0.76 15.04
N LEU A 185 8.66 1.29 14.23
CA LEU A 185 9.10 2.68 14.20
C LEU A 185 8.17 3.63 13.42
N HIS A 186 6.92 3.81 13.85
CA HIS A 186 6.08 4.90 13.36
C HIS A 186 5.51 5.77 14.48
N GLY A 187 5.29 7.05 14.19
CA GLY A 187 4.93 8.08 15.19
C GLY A 187 3.57 7.86 15.86
N ASP A 188 2.70 7.10 15.20
CA ASP A 188 1.38 6.64 15.67
C ASP A 188 1.41 5.41 16.57
N HIS A 189 2.59 4.82 16.79
CA HIS A 189 2.85 3.73 17.73
C HIS A 189 3.84 4.12 18.82
N THR A 190 4.69 5.11 18.55
CA THR A 190 5.80 5.52 19.41
C THR A 190 5.64 6.93 19.97
N GLY A 191 4.51 7.59 19.67
CA GLY A 191 4.30 9.00 19.97
C GLY A 191 4.55 9.33 21.43
N LYS A 192 4.09 8.46 22.34
CA LYS A 192 4.16 8.68 23.80
C LYS A 192 5.22 7.84 24.50
N VAL A 193 6.15 7.22 23.77
CA VAL A 193 7.20 6.38 24.38
C VAL A 193 8.08 7.17 25.36
N SER A 194 8.22 8.49 25.17
CA SER A 194 8.94 9.39 26.08
C SER A 194 8.27 9.54 27.45
N GLN A 195 7.02 9.14 27.62
CA GLN A 195 6.29 9.14 28.90
C GLN A 195 6.53 7.85 29.72
N MET A 196 7.26 6.88 29.13
CA MET A 196 7.48 5.53 29.66
C MET A 196 8.92 5.34 30.17
N THR A 197 9.56 6.41 30.65
CA THR A 197 10.97 6.39 31.09
C THR A 197 11.23 5.57 32.36
N ASP A 198 10.20 5.36 33.17
CA ASP A 198 10.16 4.54 34.39
C ASP A 198 9.70 3.09 34.14
N ARG A 199 9.50 2.69 32.88
CA ARG A 199 9.06 1.34 32.47
C ARG A 199 10.14 0.62 31.70
N THR A 200 10.14 -0.72 31.70
CA THR A 200 10.89 -1.45 30.68
C THR A 200 10.18 -1.28 29.33
N VAL A 201 10.95 -0.92 28.30
CA VAL A 201 10.45 -0.74 26.93
C VAL A 201 11.08 -1.77 26.02
N TYR A 202 10.35 -2.81 25.69
CA TYR A 202 10.73 -3.80 24.69
C TYR A 202 10.59 -3.19 23.29
N TYR A 203 11.70 -2.99 22.59
CA TYR A 203 11.74 -2.23 21.34
C TYR A 203 12.32 -3.07 20.20
N PRO A 204 11.77 -3.05 18.98
CA PRO A 204 12.27 -3.90 17.92
C PRO A 204 13.68 -3.53 17.48
N ASP A 205 14.54 -4.54 17.42
CA ASP A 205 15.98 -4.34 17.30
C ASP A 205 16.40 -3.69 15.97
N LEU A 206 15.72 -4.02 14.85
CA LEU A 206 16.04 -3.44 13.54
C LEU A 206 15.38 -2.07 13.31
N ASP A 207 14.56 -1.61 14.25
CA ASP A 207 13.91 -0.30 14.25
C ASP A 207 14.49 0.60 15.36
N TRP A 208 15.61 0.19 15.97
CA TRP A 208 16.22 0.85 17.12
C TRP A 208 16.57 2.30 16.86
N ARG A 209 16.35 3.16 17.87
CA ARG A 209 16.56 4.61 17.74
C ARG A 209 17.85 5.06 18.41
N PRO A 210 18.52 6.10 17.89
CA PRO A 210 19.59 6.79 18.59
C PRO A 210 19.15 7.43 19.92
N THR A 211 17.86 7.73 20.07
CA THR A 211 17.27 8.31 21.28
C THR A 211 16.85 7.27 22.33
N ALA A 212 17.18 5.99 22.13
CA ALA A 212 16.87 4.94 23.08
C ALA A 212 17.58 5.20 24.43
N THR A 213 16.85 5.00 25.51
CA THR A 213 17.35 5.17 26.89
C THR A 213 17.65 3.82 27.53
N ALA A 214 18.32 3.82 28.69
CA ALA A 214 18.81 2.60 29.34
C ALA A 214 17.70 1.59 29.72
N ASN A 215 16.45 2.03 29.81
CA ASN A 215 15.28 1.19 30.08
C ASN A 215 14.74 0.45 28.83
N TRP A 216 15.33 0.67 27.65
CA TRP A 216 14.94 -0.01 26.42
C TRP A 216 15.65 -1.36 26.29
N VAL A 217 14.91 -2.38 25.90
CA VAL A 217 15.38 -3.76 25.72
C VAL A 217 15.12 -4.18 24.27
N PRO A 218 16.15 -4.55 23.50
CA PRO A 218 15.94 -4.92 22.10
C PRO A 218 15.23 -6.28 22.00
N VAL A 219 14.30 -6.41 21.07
CA VAL A 219 13.56 -7.65 20.82
C VAL A 219 13.78 -8.18 19.41
N ARG A 220 13.82 -9.51 19.29
CA ARG A 220 13.87 -10.22 18.00
C ARG A 220 13.24 -11.60 18.16
N GLN A 221 12.54 -12.06 17.12
CA GLN A 221 12.14 -13.46 17.05
C GLN A 221 13.38 -14.35 17.23
N ASP A 222 13.29 -15.32 18.13
CA ASP A 222 14.36 -16.25 18.52
C ASP A 222 15.56 -15.65 19.29
N GLY A 223 15.59 -14.33 19.46
CA GLY A 223 16.59 -13.64 20.29
C GLY A 223 17.95 -13.53 19.59
N GLY A 224 19.02 -13.55 20.39
CA GLY A 224 20.41 -13.51 19.91
C GLY A 224 21.09 -12.16 20.06
N THR A 225 22.33 -12.08 19.59
CA THR A 225 23.21 -10.93 19.79
C THR A 225 22.78 -9.72 18.96
N THR A 226 23.05 -8.52 19.49
CA THR A 226 22.78 -7.23 18.83
C THR A 226 23.82 -6.19 19.28
N PRO A 227 24.11 -5.15 18.47
CA PRO A 227 24.84 -3.97 18.94
C PRO A 227 24.02 -3.06 19.87
N ASN A 228 22.70 -3.27 20.00
CA ASN A 228 21.80 -2.39 20.72
C ASN A 228 21.58 -2.80 22.18
N GLY A 229 21.18 -1.84 23.02
CA GLY A 229 20.81 -2.07 24.43
C GLY A 229 21.89 -2.84 25.21
N SER A 230 21.49 -3.94 25.86
CA SER A 230 22.38 -4.81 26.65
C SER A 230 23.28 -5.72 25.81
N GLY A 231 23.23 -5.63 24.48
CA GLY A 231 23.96 -6.50 23.55
C GLY A 231 23.27 -7.82 23.23
N GLN A 232 22.11 -8.09 23.84
CA GLN A 232 21.30 -9.29 23.63
C GLN A 232 19.83 -8.93 23.43
N THR A 233 19.20 -9.56 22.45
CA THR A 233 17.78 -9.44 22.21
C THR A 233 16.98 -10.49 22.99
N VAL A 234 15.77 -10.13 23.42
CA VAL A 234 14.83 -11.07 24.02
C VAL A 234 13.82 -11.57 22.98
N SER A 235 13.43 -12.84 23.12
CA SER A 235 12.50 -13.53 22.20
C SER A 235 11.11 -13.77 22.76
N ALA A 236 10.92 -13.52 24.07
CA ALA A 236 9.64 -13.63 24.74
C ALA A 236 9.66 -12.78 26.01
N ILE A 237 8.46 -12.43 26.47
CA ILE A 237 8.19 -11.66 27.69
C ILE A 237 7.31 -12.51 28.58
N ASP A 238 7.72 -12.71 29.83
CA ASP A 238 6.94 -13.42 30.84
C ASP A 238 6.22 -12.41 31.74
N LEU A 239 4.90 -12.54 31.83
CA LEU A 239 4.03 -11.65 32.60
C LEU A 239 3.57 -12.29 33.91
N GLY A 240 4.07 -13.49 34.25
CA GLY A 240 3.55 -14.30 35.34
C GLY A 240 2.32 -15.07 34.89
N GLY A 241 2.44 -16.39 34.75
CA GLY A 241 1.35 -17.25 34.28
C GLY A 241 0.89 -17.00 32.83
N ARG A 242 1.48 -16.03 32.12
CA ARG A 242 1.18 -15.66 30.73
C ARG A 242 2.46 -15.25 30.00
N ARG A 243 2.77 -15.96 28.92
CA ARG A 243 3.95 -15.73 28.09
C ARG A 243 3.56 -15.10 26.76
N ILE A 244 4.29 -14.06 26.36
CA ILE A 244 4.12 -13.37 25.09
C ILE A 244 5.38 -13.59 24.24
N ASP A 245 5.25 -14.34 23.15
CA ASP A 245 6.36 -14.61 22.22
C ASP A 245 6.52 -13.48 21.20
N VAL A 246 7.78 -13.11 20.90
CA VAL A 246 8.14 -12.10 19.90
C VAL A 246 8.12 -12.73 18.51
N VAL A 247 7.38 -12.12 17.58
CA VAL A 247 7.19 -12.62 16.21
C VAL A 247 7.70 -11.61 15.20
N ALA A 248 8.49 -12.05 14.22
CA ALA A 248 9.00 -11.19 13.17
C ALA A 248 7.88 -10.81 12.19
N MET A 249 7.70 -9.50 11.96
CA MET A 249 6.66 -8.91 11.12
C MET A 249 7.24 -7.91 10.11
N TYR A 250 8.45 -8.19 9.59
CA TYR A 250 9.34 -7.31 8.79
C TYR A 250 8.79 -6.78 7.44
N GLY A 251 7.48 -6.84 7.26
CA GLY A 251 6.74 -6.48 6.07
C GLY A 251 6.30 -5.03 5.95
N HIS A 252 6.35 -4.26 7.04
CA HIS A 252 5.90 -2.86 7.10
C HIS A 252 7.08 -1.91 7.35
N THR A 253 7.87 -2.21 8.37
CA THR A 253 9.26 -1.74 8.54
C THR A 253 10.19 -2.96 8.63
N ALA A 254 11.50 -2.76 8.54
CA ALA A 254 12.46 -3.86 8.67
C ALA A 254 12.41 -4.50 10.07
N GLY A 255 12.18 -3.72 11.12
CA GLY A 255 12.07 -4.19 12.51
C GLY A 255 10.67 -4.51 12.98
N SER A 256 9.64 -4.36 12.15
CA SER A 256 8.26 -4.65 12.54
C SER A 256 8.14 -5.99 13.26
N THR A 257 7.47 -5.97 14.41
CA THR A 257 7.39 -7.06 15.38
C THR A 257 5.97 -7.23 15.89
N GLY A 258 5.55 -8.49 16.02
CA GLY A 258 4.30 -8.89 16.65
C GLY A 258 4.51 -9.57 17.99
N TYR A 259 3.43 -9.68 18.76
CA TYR A 259 3.42 -10.23 20.12
C TYR A 259 2.32 -11.29 20.24
N LEU A 260 2.75 -12.56 20.35
CA LEU A 260 1.87 -13.74 20.31
C LEU A 260 1.62 -14.29 21.72
N ASP A 261 0.35 -14.31 22.12
CA ASP A 261 -0.15 -15.17 23.19
C ASP A 261 -0.73 -16.45 22.57
N ALA A 262 0.09 -17.49 22.48
CA ALA A 262 -0.32 -18.75 21.86
C ALA A 262 -1.42 -19.48 22.65
N HIS A 263 -1.45 -19.33 23.98
CA HIS A 263 -2.43 -20.01 24.84
C HIS A 263 -3.82 -19.37 24.68
N SER A 264 -3.88 -18.03 24.63
CA SER A 264 -5.14 -17.31 24.37
C SER A 264 -5.49 -17.24 22.88
N ARG A 265 -4.59 -17.69 22.00
CA ARG A 265 -4.70 -17.62 20.53
C ARG A 265 -4.93 -16.18 20.03
N ILE A 266 -4.05 -15.29 20.46
CA ILE A 266 -4.13 -13.86 20.14
C ILE A 266 -2.76 -13.38 19.67
N LEU A 267 -2.71 -12.59 18.61
CA LEU A 267 -1.48 -12.01 18.07
C LEU A 267 -1.65 -10.51 17.81
N ALA A 268 -0.94 -9.67 18.56
CA ALA A 268 -0.78 -8.26 18.21
C ALA A 268 0.18 -8.14 17.03
N THR A 269 -0.30 -7.57 15.92
CA THR A 269 0.43 -7.58 14.63
C THR A 269 1.13 -6.26 14.32
N GLY A 270 0.89 -5.21 15.10
CA GLY A 270 1.17 -3.85 14.66
C GLY A 270 0.44 -3.56 13.35
N ASP A 271 1.11 -2.84 12.47
CA ASP A 271 0.60 -2.49 11.14
C ASP A 271 0.82 -3.56 10.08
N ALA A 272 1.68 -4.54 10.33
CA ALA A 272 2.16 -5.45 9.30
C ALA A 272 1.07 -6.28 8.62
N ILE A 273 -0.06 -6.55 9.29
CA ILE A 273 -1.21 -7.27 8.71
C ILE A 273 -2.38 -6.33 8.42
N GLY A 274 -2.39 -5.16 9.08
CA GLY A 274 -3.48 -4.21 9.02
C GLY A 274 -4.83 -4.79 9.44
N SER A 275 -5.86 -3.99 9.25
CA SER A 275 -7.25 -4.44 9.39
C SER A 275 -7.91 -4.12 8.05
N ALA A 276 -8.43 -5.06 7.26
CA ALA A 276 -8.94 -4.82 5.88
C ALA A 276 -7.99 -4.12 4.87
N TYR A 277 -6.89 -3.53 5.32
CA TYR A 277 -6.11 -2.52 4.65
C TYR A 277 -4.76 -2.41 5.35
N VAL A 278 -3.67 -2.37 4.59
CA VAL A 278 -2.30 -2.20 5.10
C VAL A 278 -1.48 -1.29 4.19
N TRP A 279 -0.61 -0.47 4.78
CA TRP A 279 0.45 0.22 4.06
C TRP A 279 1.69 -0.68 3.99
N ALA A 280 1.99 -1.22 2.81
CA ALA A 280 3.19 -2.03 2.53
C ALA A 280 4.02 -1.44 1.37
N HIS A 281 4.02 -0.11 1.25
CA HIS A 281 4.66 0.63 0.15
C HIS A 281 6.00 1.27 0.52
N PHE A 282 6.42 1.18 1.79
CA PHE A 282 7.65 1.80 2.27
C PHE A 282 8.89 1.16 1.63
N ALA A 283 9.93 1.96 1.39
CA ALA A 283 11.17 1.47 0.75
C ALA A 283 11.88 0.36 1.55
N THR A 284 11.66 0.31 2.87
CA THR A 284 12.22 -0.70 3.77
C THR A 284 11.57 -2.08 3.60
N ALA A 285 10.43 -2.18 2.92
CA ALA A 285 9.70 -3.42 2.68
C ALA A 285 9.35 -3.61 1.19
N THR A 286 9.92 -4.64 0.56
CA THR A 286 9.52 -5.04 -0.79
C THR A 286 8.28 -5.94 -0.74
N THR A 287 7.44 -5.92 -1.78
CA THR A 287 6.26 -6.80 -1.87
C THR A 287 6.66 -8.28 -1.79
N SER A 288 7.85 -8.63 -2.29
CA SER A 288 8.41 -9.99 -2.21
C SER A 288 8.75 -10.39 -0.78
N LYS A 289 9.40 -9.53 0.01
CA LYS A 289 9.68 -9.78 1.43
C LYS A 289 8.38 -9.88 2.22
N TYR A 290 7.41 -9.02 1.91
CA TYR A 290 6.08 -9.06 2.52
C TYR A 290 5.39 -10.42 2.29
N ALA A 291 5.34 -10.92 1.06
CA ALA A 291 4.74 -12.22 0.76
C ALA A 291 5.47 -13.39 1.46
N VAL A 292 6.80 -13.34 1.57
CA VAL A 292 7.58 -14.36 2.30
C VAL A 292 7.25 -14.34 3.80
N MET A 293 7.14 -13.15 4.40
CA MET A 293 6.72 -12.99 5.80
C MET A 293 5.32 -13.59 6.02
N LEU A 294 4.34 -13.22 5.19
CA LEU A 294 2.96 -13.70 5.34
C LEU A 294 2.85 -15.22 5.23
N ARG A 295 3.53 -15.85 4.25
CA ARG A 295 3.54 -17.31 4.10
C ARG A 295 4.21 -18.01 5.28
N THR A 296 5.31 -17.44 5.77
CA THR A 296 6.04 -17.96 6.93
C THR A 296 5.15 -17.93 8.17
N LEU A 297 4.55 -16.78 8.43
CA LEU A 297 3.60 -16.55 9.51
C LEU A 297 2.41 -17.52 9.42
N ARG A 298 1.80 -17.66 8.24
CA ARG A 298 0.64 -18.54 8.03
C ARG A 298 0.96 -20.02 8.30
N ARG A 299 2.15 -20.47 7.89
CA ARG A 299 2.64 -21.83 8.15
C ARG A 299 2.87 -22.06 9.64
N GLU A 300 3.43 -21.08 10.34
CA GLU A 300 3.79 -21.20 11.76
C GLU A 300 2.57 -21.13 12.66
N LEU A 301 1.59 -20.28 12.33
CA LEU A 301 0.35 -20.13 13.07
C LEU A 301 -0.71 -21.19 12.71
N GLN A 302 -0.48 -22.03 11.70
CA GLN A 302 -1.42 -23.05 11.24
C GLN A 302 -1.99 -23.95 12.35
N PRO A 303 -1.22 -24.35 13.39
CA PRO A 303 -1.75 -25.15 14.50
C PRO A 303 -2.70 -24.38 15.44
N LEU A 304 -2.69 -23.04 15.44
CA LEU A 304 -3.50 -22.21 16.34
C LEU A 304 -4.87 -21.90 15.71
N HIS A 305 -5.73 -22.90 15.66
CA HIS A 305 -7.10 -22.74 15.16
C HIS A 305 -7.88 -21.70 15.97
N GLY A 306 -8.53 -20.74 15.31
CA GLY A 306 -9.29 -19.67 15.95
C GLY A 306 -8.42 -18.53 16.48
N LEU A 307 -7.18 -18.40 16.01
CA LEU A 307 -6.32 -17.26 16.30
C LEU A 307 -6.99 -15.94 15.90
N ALA A 308 -6.99 -14.97 16.81
CA ALA A 308 -7.37 -13.59 16.55
C ALA A 308 -6.15 -12.73 16.26
N LEU A 309 -6.21 -11.98 15.17
CA LEU A 309 -5.22 -10.97 14.80
C LEU A 309 -5.66 -9.62 15.36
N LEU A 310 -4.75 -8.96 16.08
CA LEU A 310 -4.97 -7.70 16.77
C LEU A 310 -4.13 -6.59 16.12
N PRO A 311 -4.67 -5.88 15.13
CA PRO A 311 -3.96 -4.82 14.42
C PRO A 311 -3.85 -3.56 15.26
N ALA A 312 -2.85 -2.72 14.97
CA ALA A 312 -2.64 -1.46 15.67
C ALA A 312 -3.43 -0.27 15.09
N HIS A 313 -4.32 -0.54 14.12
CA HIS A 313 -5.37 0.36 13.66
C HIS A 313 -6.68 -0.42 13.47
N PHE A 314 -7.54 -0.44 14.48
CA PHE A 314 -8.85 -1.09 14.40
C PHE A 314 -9.81 -0.30 13.49
N TYR A 315 -9.78 1.03 13.60
CA TYR A 315 -10.51 1.98 12.77
C TYR A 315 -9.57 2.71 11.80
N GLN A 316 -9.33 2.17 10.60
CA GLN A 316 -8.48 2.89 9.65
C GLN A 316 -9.31 3.85 8.80
N ILE A 317 -8.89 5.11 8.86
CA ILE A 317 -9.69 6.25 8.44
C ILE A 317 -10.01 6.30 6.93
N ARG A 318 -9.31 5.50 6.11
CA ARG A 318 -9.43 5.49 4.63
C ARG A 318 -9.84 4.15 4.05
N GLN A 319 -10.57 3.35 4.81
CA GLN A 319 -11.11 2.07 4.35
C GLN A 319 -12.46 2.29 3.68
N PHE A 320 -12.44 2.42 2.36
CA PHE A 320 -13.67 2.48 1.59
C PHE A 320 -14.42 1.13 1.64
N GLY A 321 -15.71 1.15 1.96
CA GLY A 321 -16.60 -0.02 1.88
C GLY A 321 -16.68 -0.86 3.15
N ARG A 322 -16.50 -0.26 4.33
CA ARG A 322 -16.26 -0.96 5.59
C ARG A 322 -17.40 -1.07 6.60
N ALA A 323 -18.65 -0.77 6.20
CA ALA A 323 -19.95 -0.93 6.90
C ALA A 323 -19.95 -1.18 8.45
N ALA A 324 -19.19 -2.15 8.99
CA ALA A 324 -18.76 -2.17 10.41
C ALA A 324 -17.36 -2.83 10.63
N PRO A 325 -16.58 -2.44 11.65
CA PRO A 325 -15.34 -3.15 12.03
C PRO A 325 -15.60 -4.58 12.60
N PRO A 326 -14.59 -5.46 12.69
CA PRO A 326 -13.20 -5.24 12.26
C PRO A 326 -13.01 -5.32 10.73
N ILE A 327 -13.89 -6.02 9.98
CA ILE A 327 -13.86 -6.11 8.50
C ILE A 327 -15.27 -6.46 7.95
N ASN A 328 -16.27 -5.59 8.00
CA ASN A 328 -17.65 -5.90 7.53
C ASN A 328 -18.24 -7.19 8.10
N GLY A 329 -17.92 -7.53 9.36
CA GLY A 329 -18.32 -8.80 9.96
C GLY A 329 -17.41 -10.01 9.65
N ARG A 330 -16.37 -9.89 8.82
CA ARG A 330 -15.32 -10.91 8.69
C ARG A 330 -14.35 -10.81 9.88
N PRO A 331 -14.07 -11.93 10.59
CA PRO A 331 -13.10 -11.93 11.67
C PRO A 331 -11.68 -11.60 11.18
N LEU A 332 -10.90 -10.93 12.03
CA LEU A 332 -9.46 -10.81 11.88
C LEU A 332 -8.80 -12.10 12.36
N ASP A 333 -8.66 -13.07 11.45
CA ASP A 333 -8.16 -14.41 11.75
C ASP A 333 -7.21 -14.93 10.65
N LEU A 334 -6.87 -16.22 10.68
CA LEU A 334 -6.00 -16.83 9.66
C LEU A 334 -6.59 -16.80 8.24
N GLY A 335 -7.92 -16.71 8.09
CA GLY A 335 -8.56 -16.52 6.79
C GLY A 335 -8.35 -15.10 6.25
N TYR A 336 -8.30 -14.09 7.13
CA TYR A 336 -7.85 -12.75 6.75
C TYR A 336 -6.36 -12.71 6.38
N LEU A 337 -5.52 -13.50 7.05
CA LEU A 337 -4.12 -13.67 6.65
C LEU A 337 -4.01 -14.32 5.26
N ASP A 338 -4.84 -15.32 4.95
CA ASP A 338 -4.91 -15.94 3.62
C ASP A 338 -5.35 -14.92 2.54
N ASP A 339 -6.31 -14.05 2.86
CA ASP A 339 -6.73 -12.93 2.00
C ASP A 339 -5.55 -11.96 1.71
N MET A 340 -4.74 -11.64 2.73
CA MET A 340 -3.56 -10.79 2.57
C MET A 340 -2.45 -11.48 1.75
N ILE A 341 -2.27 -12.79 1.90
CA ILE A 341 -1.37 -13.58 1.04
C ILE A 341 -1.83 -13.49 -0.41
N GLY A 342 -3.13 -13.67 -0.67
CA GLY A 342 -3.70 -13.54 -2.02
C GLY A 342 -3.48 -12.16 -2.63
N ALA A 343 -3.58 -11.09 -1.82
CA ALA A 343 -3.27 -9.73 -2.25
C ALA A 343 -1.79 -9.57 -2.63
N ALA A 344 -0.87 -10.03 -1.78
CA ALA A 344 0.57 -9.93 -2.01
C ALA A 344 1.05 -10.80 -3.18
N GLU A 345 0.56 -12.02 -3.32
CA GLU A 345 0.92 -12.93 -4.41
C GLU A 345 0.32 -12.48 -5.74
N GLY A 346 -0.94 -12.02 -5.75
CA GLY A 346 -1.58 -11.42 -6.91
C GLY A 346 -0.89 -10.13 -7.39
N ALA A 347 -0.31 -9.37 -6.46
CA ALA A 347 0.55 -8.24 -6.78
C ALA A 347 1.90 -8.69 -7.36
N LEU A 348 2.48 -9.81 -6.92
CA LEU A 348 3.78 -10.29 -7.44
C LEU A 348 3.69 -10.98 -8.80
N ASP A 349 2.60 -11.71 -9.05
CA ASP A 349 2.39 -12.44 -10.31
C ASP A 349 1.64 -11.62 -11.37
N GLY A 350 1.09 -10.46 -10.99
CA GLY A 350 0.35 -9.57 -11.88
C GLY A 350 -0.99 -10.15 -12.34
N GLY A 351 -1.54 -11.10 -11.60
CA GLY A 351 -2.82 -11.76 -11.83
C GLY A 351 -4.02 -10.90 -11.41
N ILE A 352 -3.82 -9.97 -10.48
CA ILE A 352 -4.85 -9.02 -10.02
C ILE A 352 -4.48 -7.61 -10.49
N LEU A 353 -5.46 -6.86 -10.98
CA LEU A 353 -5.29 -5.44 -11.31
C LEU A 353 -5.28 -4.61 -10.04
N ALA A 354 -4.27 -3.77 -9.89
CA ALA A 354 -4.26 -2.73 -8.87
C ALA A 354 -5.07 -1.52 -9.33
N ASP A 355 -5.38 -0.62 -8.40
CA ASP A 355 -5.87 0.72 -8.74
C ASP A 355 -4.95 1.80 -8.09
N PRO A 356 -4.94 3.05 -8.59
CA PRO A 356 -4.16 4.13 -7.99
C PRO A 356 -4.51 4.38 -6.52
N TYR A 357 -3.49 4.62 -5.70
CA TYR A 357 -3.65 5.07 -4.32
C TYR A 357 -3.28 6.56 -4.22
N HIS A 358 -4.31 7.42 -4.22
CA HIS A 358 -4.21 8.87 -4.41
C HIS A 358 -3.58 9.65 -3.25
N GLU A 359 -3.26 9.02 -2.13
CA GLU A 359 -2.76 9.72 -0.93
C GLU A 359 -1.25 9.97 -1.01
N VAL A 360 -0.51 9.00 -1.53
CA VAL A 360 0.96 9.00 -1.50
C VAL A 360 1.51 9.49 -2.84
N GLY A 361 0.95 8.97 -3.92
CA GLY A 361 1.26 9.44 -5.27
C GLY A 361 1.09 8.37 -6.33
N ARG A 362 1.38 8.76 -7.57
CA ARG A 362 1.16 7.93 -8.77
C ARG A 362 1.91 6.59 -8.80
N GLU A 363 3.02 6.46 -8.06
CA GLU A 363 3.76 5.19 -7.99
C GLU A 363 3.19 4.21 -6.96
N THR A 364 2.26 4.69 -6.14
CA THR A 364 1.64 3.91 -5.08
C THR A 364 0.24 3.49 -5.53
N VAL A 365 -0.01 2.19 -5.41
CA VAL A 365 -1.24 1.55 -5.85
C VAL A 365 -1.75 0.62 -4.76
N TRP A 366 -3.01 0.24 -4.84
CA TRP A 366 -3.59 -0.75 -3.95
C TRP A 366 -4.20 -1.93 -4.70
N ILE A 367 -4.29 -3.06 -4.03
CA ILE A 367 -4.85 -4.29 -4.55
C ILE A 367 -5.77 -4.92 -3.51
N SER A 368 -6.80 -5.63 -3.96
CA SER A 368 -7.72 -6.36 -3.07
C SER A 368 -7.54 -7.87 -3.24
N GLY A 369 -7.35 -8.58 -2.12
CA GLY A 369 -7.39 -10.04 -2.03
C GLY A 369 -8.47 -10.43 -1.05
N GLY A 370 -9.63 -10.87 -1.52
CA GLY A 370 -10.78 -11.14 -0.64
C GLY A 370 -11.19 -9.91 0.16
N ALA A 371 -11.12 -10.00 1.49
CA ALA A 371 -11.45 -8.89 2.38
C ALA A 371 -10.26 -8.01 2.79
N ALA A 372 -9.05 -8.36 2.34
CA ALA A 372 -7.85 -7.58 2.58
C ALA A 372 -7.53 -6.64 1.41
N ARG A 373 -6.96 -5.49 1.74
CA ARG A 373 -6.34 -4.57 0.78
C ARG A 373 -4.89 -4.32 1.17
N MET A 374 -4.03 -4.31 0.18
CA MET A 374 -2.61 -4.02 0.36
C MET A 374 -2.23 -2.84 -0.50
N VAL A 375 -1.60 -1.84 0.10
CA VAL A 375 -0.97 -0.74 -0.64
C VAL A 375 0.50 -1.05 -0.85
N TYR A 376 0.97 -0.92 -2.09
CA TYR A 376 2.35 -1.17 -2.44
C TYR A 376 2.84 -0.13 -3.45
N SER A 377 4.16 0.02 -3.54
CA SER A 377 4.79 0.83 -4.58
C SER A 377 5.07 -0.06 -5.79
N LEU A 378 4.77 0.40 -7.00
CA LEU A 378 5.15 -0.31 -8.24
C LEU A 378 6.67 -0.51 -8.32
N ALA A 379 7.44 0.41 -7.72
CA ALA A 379 8.89 0.33 -7.62
C ALA A 379 9.38 -0.80 -6.69
N ASN A 380 8.51 -1.36 -5.84
CA ASN A 380 8.84 -2.41 -4.87
C ASN A 380 8.44 -3.84 -5.34
N LEU A 381 7.95 -3.99 -6.58
CA LEU A 381 7.49 -5.27 -7.12
C LEU A 381 8.61 -6.28 -7.35
N TYR A 382 9.81 -5.80 -7.71
CA TYR A 382 10.91 -6.64 -8.15
C TYR A 382 12.09 -6.65 -7.15
N PRO A 383 12.86 -7.75 -7.08
CA PRO A 383 14.12 -7.78 -6.35
C PRO A 383 15.07 -6.69 -6.88
N GLY A 384 15.54 -5.79 -6.01
CA GLY A 384 16.34 -4.62 -6.38
C GLY A 384 15.80 -3.29 -5.87
N GLY A 385 14.52 -3.23 -5.47
CA GLY A 385 13.92 -2.01 -4.90
C GLY A 385 13.65 -0.93 -5.96
N PRO A 386 13.59 0.36 -5.56
CA PRO A 386 13.14 1.47 -6.43
C PRO A 386 13.96 1.70 -7.70
N THR A 387 15.16 1.11 -7.79
CA THR A 387 16.03 1.17 -8.97
C THR A 387 15.66 0.13 -10.03
N GLY A 388 14.72 -0.79 -9.74
CA GLY A 388 14.10 -1.70 -10.71
C GLY A 388 15.07 -2.57 -11.52
N GLY A 389 14.56 -3.26 -12.54
CA GLY A 389 15.38 -3.71 -13.68
C GLY A 389 15.94 -5.14 -13.66
N ASN A 390 15.91 -5.88 -12.54
CA ASN A 390 16.42 -7.27 -12.47
C ASN A 390 15.31 -8.34 -12.41
N GLY A 391 14.06 -7.95 -12.70
CA GLY A 391 12.93 -8.87 -12.71
C GLY A 391 12.84 -9.70 -13.99
N ASP A 392 11.96 -10.70 -13.96
CA ASP A 392 11.59 -11.47 -15.14
C ASP A 392 10.75 -10.60 -16.09
N LEU A 393 11.33 -10.25 -17.24
CA LEU A 393 10.70 -9.42 -18.27
C LEU A 393 9.39 -10.02 -18.83
N SER A 394 9.09 -11.30 -18.57
CA SER A 394 7.80 -11.90 -18.95
C SER A 394 6.66 -11.62 -17.96
N ARG A 395 6.94 -10.90 -16.86
CA ARG A 395 5.94 -10.49 -15.87
C ARG A 395 5.43 -9.10 -16.14
N PHE A 396 4.12 -8.95 -16.02
CA PHE A 396 3.40 -7.71 -16.26
C PHE A 396 2.43 -7.45 -15.13
N HIS A 397 2.29 -6.19 -14.76
CA HIS A 397 1.38 -5.72 -13.72
C HIS A 397 0.45 -4.67 -14.30
N GLY A 398 -0.84 -4.85 -14.03
CA GLY A 398 -1.86 -3.95 -14.51
C GLY A 398 -2.35 -3.01 -13.42
N VAL A 399 -2.43 -1.72 -13.73
CA VAL A 399 -3.10 -0.71 -12.91
C VAL A 399 -4.32 -0.23 -13.67
N ARG A 400 -5.51 -0.56 -13.16
CA ARG A 400 -6.77 -0.08 -13.70
C ARG A 400 -6.97 1.37 -13.28
N ILE A 401 -7.23 2.23 -14.26
CA ILE A 401 -7.48 3.65 -14.03
C ILE A 401 -8.99 3.86 -14.10
N PRO A 402 -9.66 4.09 -12.96
CA PRO A 402 -11.11 4.25 -12.94
C PRO A 402 -11.54 5.63 -13.46
N SER A 403 -12.74 5.68 -14.04
CA SER A 403 -13.36 6.90 -14.54
C SER A 403 -13.92 7.82 -13.47
N ARG A 404 -14.28 7.22 -12.33
CA ARG A 404 -14.65 7.85 -11.06
C ARG A 404 -14.78 6.70 -10.08
N TYR A 405 -14.22 6.81 -8.87
CA TYR A 405 -14.62 5.90 -7.81
C TYR A 405 -16.07 6.23 -7.44
N PRO A 406 -17.04 5.30 -7.62
CA PRO A 406 -18.47 5.64 -7.52
C PRO A 406 -18.90 6.17 -6.15
N THR A 407 -18.05 6.02 -5.14
CA THR A 407 -18.42 6.21 -3.75
C THR A 407 -17.31 6.82 -2.89
N ASP A 408 -16.14 7.14 -3.44
CA ASP A 408 -15.00 7.65 -2.64
C ASP A 408 -15.15 9.16 -2.35
N PRO A 409 -15.45 9.60 -1.10
CA PRO A 409 -15.53 11.01 -0.75
C PRO A 409 -14.14 11.67 -0.62
N PHE A 410 -13.05 10.94 -0.88
CA PHE A 410 -11.67 11.42 -0.75
C PHE A 410 -11.07 11.85 -2.10
N LEU A 411 -11.90 12.06 -3.12
CA LEU A 411 -11.51 12.42 -4.48
C LEU A 411 -10.99 13.85 -4.66
N ASP A 412 -10.86 14.66 -3.62
CA ASP A 412 -10.34 16.04 -3.70
C ASP A 412 -8.84 16.16 -3.34
N GLY A 413 -8.13 15.04 -3.26
CA GLY A 413 -6.68 15.02 -2.99
C GLY A 413 -5.84 15.57 -4.16
N PRO A 414 -4.54 15.85 -3.93
CA PRO A 414 -3.64 16.36 -4.97
C PRO A 414 -3.52 15.42 -6.20
N TYR A 415 -3.93 14.15 -6.07
CA TYR A 415 -3.94 13.16 -7.15
C TYR A 415 -5.35 12.83 -7.68
N ALA A 416 -6.35 13.67 -7.42
CA ALA A 416 -7.71 13.56 -7.96
C ALA A 416 -7.76 13.45 -9.48
N PHE A 417 -6.89 14.19 -10.15
CA PHE A 417 -6.80 14.27 -11.62
C PHE A 417 -6.53 12.93 -12.31
N LEU A 418 -6.05 11.92 -11.57
CA LEU A 418 -5.86 10.56 -12.08
C LEU A 418 -7.16 9.92 -12.58
N ASN A 419 -8.31 10.37 -12.09
CA ASN A 419 -9.62 9.74 -12.31
C ASN A 419 -10.41 10.40 -13.45
N ASN A 420 -9.76 10.97 -14.47
CA ASN A 420 -10.46 11.69 -15.54
C ASN A 420 -10.78 10.82 -16.77
N ILE A 421 -10.27 9.58 -16.83
CA ILE A 421 -10.49 8.73 -18.00
C ILE A 421 -11.84 8.03 -17.97
N LYS A 422 -12.71 8.43 -18.88
CA LYS A 422 -14.11 7.96 -18.96
C LYS A 422 -14.26 6.56 -19.56
N THR A 423 -13.27 6.17 -20.35
CA THR A 423 -13.18 4.86 -21.00
C THR A 423 -12.34 3.92 -20.13
N GLY A 424 -12.63 2.61 -20.15
CA GLY A 424 -11.82 1.66 -19.40
C GLY A 424 -10.36 1.70 -19.84
N LEU A 425 -9.44 2.06 -18.92
CA LEU A 425 -8.01 2.12 -19.15
C LEU A 425 -7.27 1.26 -18.14
N VAL A 426 -6.30 0.50 -18.64
CA VAL A 426 -5.32 -0.22 -17.82
C VAL A 426 -3.93 0.21 -18.27
N MET A 427 -3.11 0.71 -17.34
CA MET A 427 -1.66 0.75 -17.52
C MET A 427 -1.11 -0.65 -17.31
N ILE A 428 -0.27 -1.12 -18.21
CA ILE A 428 0.48 -2.37 -18.11
C ILE A 428 1.93 -1.99 -17.92
N ARG A 429 2.56 -2.48 -16.86
CA ARG A 429 3.98 -2.23 -16.56
C ARG A 429 4.75 -3.53 -16.48
N ASP A 430 5.93 -3.59 -17.06
CA ASP A 430 6.82 -4.75 -16.96
C ASP A 430 7.92 -4.54 -15.89
N SER A 431 8.87 -5.48 -15.81
CA SER A 431 9.96 -5.43 -14.82
C SER A 431 11.13 -4.52 -15.17
N ALA A 432 11.17 -4.01 -16.39
CA ALA A 432 12.12 -3.01 -16.83
C ALA A 432 11.58 -1.58 -16.66
N ASP A 433 10.44 -1.42 -16.00
CA ASP A 433 9.75 -0.13 -15.86
C ASP A 433 9.14 0.40 -17.18
N GLU A 434 8.88 -0.51 -18.13
CA GLU A 434 8.24 -0.12 -19.38
C GLU A 434 6.73 -0.10 -19.20
N SER A 435 6.09 1.00 -19.63
CA SER A 435 4.65 1.20 -19.52
C SER A 435 3.96 1.16 -20.89
N ALA A 436 2.90 0.37 -20.99
CA ALA A 436 1.96 0.35 -22.11
C ALA A 436 0.53 0.62 -21.60
N PHE A 437 -0.38 0.98 -22.49
CA PHE A 437 -1.75 1.35 -22.11
C PHE A 437 -2.77 0.56 -22.92
N LEU A 438 -3.74 -0.05 -22.26
CA LEU A 438 -4.85 -0.75 -22.90
C LEU A 438 -6.15 0.01 -22.67
N ILE A 439 -6.72 0.56 -23.75
CA ILE A 439 -8.02 1.23 -23.71
C ILE A 439 -9.08 0.29 -24.26
N SER A 440 -10.19 0.14 -23.53
CA SER A 440 -11.28 -0.78 -23.90
C SER A 440 -12.54 -0.01 -24.29
N GLY A 441 -12.98 -0.18 -25.54
CA GLY A 441 -14.31 0.20 -25.99
C GLY A 441 -15.14 -1.01 -26.43
N THR A 442 -16.41 -0.78 -26.78
CA THR A 442 -17.33 -1.87 -27.15
C THR A 442 -16.98 -2.61 -28.45
N GLU A 443 -16.18 -2.03 -29.35
CA GLU A 443 -15.83 -2.67 -30.62
C GLU A 443 -14.47 -3.38 -30.56
N ARG A 444 -13.52 -2.81 -29.83
CA ARG A 444 -12.15 -3.32 -29.70
C ARG A 444 -11.46 -2.80 -28.43
N ALA A 445 -10.48 -3.56 -27.98
CA ALA A 445 -9.46 -3.09 -27.07
C ALA A 445 -8.24 -2.64 -27.88
N LEU A 446 -7.66 -1.50 -27.52
CA LEU A 446 -6.54 -0.87 -28.21
C LEU A 446 -5.33 -0.84 -27.26
N LEU A 447 -4.30 -1.62 -27.59
CA LEU A 447 -3.02 -1.59 -26.90
C LEU A 447 -2.15 -0.51 -27.53
N ILE A 448 -1.92 0.56 -26.78
CA ILE A 448 -0.99 1.63 -27.11
C ILE A 448 0.36 1.24 -26.52
N ALA A 449 1.31 0.95 -27.40
CA ALA A 449 2.67 0.58 -27.04
C ALA A 449 3.66 1.54 -27.68
N SER A 450 4.70 1.90 -26.94
CA SER A 450 5.76 2.81 -27.40
C SER A 450 7.15 2.18 -27.37
N GLY A 451 7.33 0.96 -26.84
CA GLY A 451 8.66 0.37 -26.60
C GLY A 451 8.82 -1.15 -26.68
N ARG A 452 9.93 -1.58 -26.07
CA ARG A 452 10.44 -2.96 -26.02
C ARG A 452 9.32 -3.89 -25.56
N SER A 453 8.67 -4.56 -26.51
CA SER A 453 7.58 -5.46 -26.16
C SER A 453 8.17 -6.72 -25.53
N ALA A 454 8.23 -6.74 -24.20
CA ALA A 454 8.76 -7.87 -23.48
C ALA A 454 8.00 -9.17 -23.84
N PRO A 455 8.65 -10.35 -23.80
CA PRO A 455 8.02 -11.59 -24.21
C PRO A 455 6.74 -11.87 -23.39
N GLY A 456 5.61 -12.09 -24.06
CA GLY A 456 4.35 -12.49 -23.42
C GLY A 456 3.34 -11.36 -23.22
N LEU A 457 3.69 -10.11 -23.56
CA LEU A 457 2.77 -8.95 -23.52
C LEU A 457 1.46 -9.23 -24.28
N ILE A 458 1.52 -9.90 -25.44
CA ILE A 458 0.31 -10.29 -26.20
C ILE A 458 -0.66 -11.13 -25.36
N ARG A 459 -0.14 -12.09 -24.58
CA ARG A 459 -0.97 -12.98 -23.75
C ARG A 459 -1.62 -12.19 -22.64
N TYR A 460 -0.85 -11.30 -22.01
CA TYR A 460 -1.34 -10.43 -20.95
C TYR A 460 -2.42 -9.46 -21.48
N ALA A 461 -2.14 -8.77 -22.58
CA ALA A 461 -3.08 -7.85 -23.22
C ALA A 461 -4.37 -8.55 -23.68
N LYS A 462 -4.28 -9.77 -24.26
CA LYS A 462 -5.48 -10.56 -24.62
C LYS A 462 -6.31 -10.94 -23.40
N ARG A 463 -5.65 -11.33 -22.28
CA ARG A 463 -6.36 -11.62 -21.03
C ARG A 463 -7.15 -10.42 -20.53
N LEU A 464 -6.55 -9.22 -20.58
CA LEU A 464 -7.20 -7.98 -20.17
C LEU A 464 -8.30 -7.54 -21.14
N ALA A 465 -8.09 -7.70 -22.45
CA ALA A 465 -9.09 -7.41 -23.48
C ALA A 465 -10.31 -8.34 -23.41
N GLY A 466 -10.15 -9.53 -22.81
CA GLY A 466 -11.21 -10.52 -22.65
C GLY A 466 -11.73 -11.01 -24.00
N ARG A 467 -13.01 -10.72 -24.29
CA ARG A 467 -13.66 -11.11 -25.56
C ARG A 467 -13.51 -10.06 -26.65
N SER A 468 -13.04 -8.86 -26.32
CA SER A 468 -12.85 -7.80 -27.31
C SER A 468 -11.70 -8.14 -28.24
N ARG A 469 -11.84 -7.79 -29.52
CA ARG A 469 -10.74 -7.83 -30.48
C ARG A 469 -9.61 -6.92 -29.98
N LEU A 470 -8.37 -7.42 -30.03
CA LEU A 470 -7.17 -6.67 -29.65
C LEU A 470 -6.51 -6.08 -30.90
N ASP A 471 -6.45 -4.75 -30.96
CA ASP A 471 -5.67 -4.00 -31.95
C ASP A 471 -4.45 -3.36 -31.25
N VAL A 472 -3.33 -3.22 -31.97
CA VAL A 472 -2.09 -2.63 -31.45
C VAL A 472 -1.81 -1.32 -32.17
N VAL A 473 -1.43 -0.28 -31.42
CA VAL A 473 -0.97 1.01 -31.95
C VAL A 473 0.43 1.28 -31.45
N LEU A 474 1.35 1.56 -32.38
CA LEU A 474 2.65 2.13 -32.06
C LEU A 474 2.55 3.66 -32.03
N THR A 475 3.25 4.31 -31.09
CA THR A 475 3.34 5.77 -31.04
C THR A 475 4.55 6.33 -31.82
N ASP A 476 5.50 5.48 -32.20
CA ASP A 476 6.67 5.82 -33.01
C ASP A 476 7.30 4.56 -33.62
N GLY A 477 8.41 4.72 -34.34
CA GLY A 477 9.19 3.64 -34.93
C GLY A 477 10.42 3.20 -34.14
N ASP A 478 10.41 3.28 -32.79
CA ASP A 478 11.54 2.81 -31.99
C ASP A 478 11.92 1.35 -32.33
N PRO A 479 13.22 1.04 -32.54
CA PRO A 479 13.65 -0.30 -32.91
C PRO A 479 13.21 -1.38 -31.92
N ALA A 480 13.24 -1.11 -30.61
CA ALA A 480 12.84 -2.08 -29.60
C ALA A 480 11.32 -2.37 -29.66
N SER A 481 10.52 -1.35 -30.01
CA SER A 481 9.08 -1.51 -30.32
C SER A 481 8.87 -2.41 -31.52
N LEU A 482 9.61 -2.14 -32.61
CA LEU A 482 9.48 -2.87 -33.87
C LEU A 482 9.93 -4.33 -33.74
N ASP A 483 11.00 -4.61 -32.99
CA ASP A 483 11.43 -5.97 -32.68
C ASP A 483 10.35 -6.72 -31.88
N GLY A 484 9.68 -5.99 -30.98
CA GLY A 484 8.63 -6.50 -30.12
C GLY A 484 7.34 -6.90 -30.84
N ILE A 485 7.00 -6.31 -32.00
CA ILE A 485 5.69 -6.53 -32.64
C ILE A 485 5.47 -7.95 -33.17
N GLY A 486 6.54 -8.77 -33.28
CA GLY A 486 6.47 -10.16 -33.74
C GLY A 486 5.50 -11.01 -32.90
N GLN A 487 5.43 -10.77 -31.59
CA GLN A 487 4.49 -11.48 -30.70
C GLN A 487 3.01 -11.16 -30.99
N PHE A 488 2.75 -10.08 -31.71
CA PHE A 488 1.41 -9.66 -32.10
C PHE A 488 1.04 -10.13 -33.52
N ASP A 489 1.80 -11.01 -34.15
CA ASP A 489 1.47 -11.48 -35.51
C ASP A 489 0.03 -12.01 -35.60
N GLY A 490 -0.62 -11.74 -36.73
CA GLY A 490 -2.06 -11.96 -36.93
C GLY A 490 -2.98 -10.96 -36.22
N GLN A 491 -2.48 -10.07 -35.34
CA GLN A 491 -3.27 -8.95 -34.82
C GLN A 491 -3.17 -7.73 -35.77
N PRO A 492 -4.25 -6.94 -35.90
CA PRO A 492 -4.22 -5.65 -36.56
C PRO A 492 -3.24 -4.68 -35.89
N LEU A 493 -2.40 -4.05 -36.69
CA LEU A 493 -1.39 -3.10 -36.26
C LEU A 493 -1.68 -1.73 -36.87
N MET A 494 -1.57 -0.68 -36.05
CA MET A 494 -1.55 0.70 -36.49
C MET A 494 -0.18 1.27 -36.15
N ALA A 495 0.48 1.90 -37.12
CA ALA A 495 1.80 2.48 -36.94
C ALA A 495 1.83 3.89 -37.54
N PRO A 496 2.65 4.81 -37.03
CA PRO A 496 2.83 6.11 -37.66
C PRO A 496 3.31 5.99 -39.10
N ALA A 497 2.84 6.89 -39.96
CA ALA A 497 3.27 6.94 -41.35
C ALA A 497 4.80 7.17 -41.43
N GLY A 498 5.49 6.31 -42.19
CA GLY A 498 6.95 6.35 -42.33
C GLY A 498 7.69 5.31 -41.48
N VAL A 499 7.01 4.66 -40.53
CA VAL A 499 7.61 3.59 -39.73
C VAL A 499 7.80 2.31 -40.57
N PRO A 500 9.02 1.72 -40.63
CA PRO A 500 9.31 0.56 -41.46
C PRO A 500 8.85 -0.74 -40.78
N VAL A 501 7.54 -1.03 -40.85
CA VAL A 501 6.99 -2.30 -40.36
C VAL A 501 7.42 -3.47 -41.29
N PRO A 502 7.94 -4.59 -40.75
CA PRO A 502 8.33 -5.77 -41.51
C PRO A 502 7.20 -6.31 -42.41
N ARG A 503 7.53 -6.52 -43.70
CA ARG A 503 6.57 -6.99 -44.73
C ARG A 503 6.05 -8.43 -44.53
N ARG A 504 6.70 -9.24 -43.69
CA ARG A 504 6.38 -10.66 -43.49
C ARG A 504 5.27 -10.92 -42.45
N ARG A 505 4.64 -9.88 -41.91
CA ARG A 505 3.53 -9.98 -40.94
C ARG A 505 2.25 -10.46 -41.63
N SER A 506 1.47 -11.30 -40.95
CA SER A 506 0.19 -11.83 -41.44
C SER A 506 -1.02 -10.93 -41.12
N GLY A 507 -0.92 -10.08 -40.08
CA GLY A 507 -1.99 -9.14 -39.68
C GLY A 507 -1.99 -7.83 -40.49
N PRO A 508 -3.16 -7.18 -40.66
CA PRO A 508 -3.26 -5.93 -41.42
C PRO A 508 -2.50 -4.79 -40.72
N VAL A 509 -1.85 -3.94 -41.52
CA VAL A 509 -1.14 -2.74 -41.06
C VAL A 509 -1.85 -1.50 -41.58
N THR A 510 -2.20 -0.57 -40.68
CA THR A 510 -2.75 0.74 -41.00
C THR A 510 -1.73 1.82 -40.65
N TYR A 511 -1.42 2.71 -41.59
CA TYR A 511 -0.51 3.83 -41.34
C TYR A 511 -1.27 5.08 -40.91
N LEU A 512 -0.96 5.58 -39.72
CA LEU A 512 -1.59 6.73 -39.09
C LEU A 512 -0.88 8.03 -39.48
N ARG A 513 -1.66 9.06 -39.81
CA ARG A 513 -1.21 10.41 -40.13
C ARG A 513 -1.80 11.42 -39.16
N ASP A 514 -1.19 12.60 -39.10
CA ASP A 514 -1.73 13.74 -38.37
C ASP A 514 -3.18 14.03 -38.79
N GLY A 515 -4.08 14.15 -37.81
CA GLY A 515 -5.52 14.36 -38.02
C GLY A 515 -6.35 13.08 -38.16
N ASP A 516 -5.74 11.89 -38.27
CA ASP A 516 -6.48 10.62 -38.31
C ASP A 516 -7.24 10.36 -37.01
N ARG A 517 -8.25 9.48 -37.07
CA ARG A 517 -9.09 9.08 -35.93
C ARG A 517 -9.20 7.58 -35.79
N ILE A 518 -9.02 7.09 -34.56
CA ILE A 518 -9.15 5.68 -34.20
C ILE A 518 -10.40 5.51 -33.34
N GLY A 519 -11.49 5.05 -33.94
CA GLY A 519 -12.71 4.71 -33.20
C GLY A 519 -12.60 3.35 -32.50
N ILE A 520 -12.96 3.23 -31.23
CA ILE A 520 -12.93 1.93 -30.50
C ILE A 520 -14.31 1.48 -30.01
N GLY A 521 -15.36 2.10 -30.55
CA GLY A 521 -16.75 1.86 -30.19
C GLY A 521 -17.23 2.85 -29.14
N ARG A 522 -17.83 2.34 -28.05
CA ARG A 522 -18.40 3.12 -26.96
C ARG A 522 -17.80 2.78 -25.61
N ASP A 523 -17.96 3.68 -24.64
CA ASP A 523 -17.63 3.42 -23.24
C ASP A 523 -18.85 2.91 -22.44
N GLN A 524 -18.67 2.73 -21.13
CA GLN A 524 -19.72 2.26 -20.21
C GLN A 524 -20.93 3.20 -20.12
N ALA A 525 -20.77 4.48 -20.47
CA ALA A 525 -21.85 5.46 -20.52
C ALA A 525 -22.42 5.62 -21.94
N HIS A 526 -22.15 4.67 -22.84
CA HIS A 526 -22.56 4.66 -24.25
C HIS A 526 -22.04 5.84 -25.08
N ARG A 527 -21.05 6.60 -24.61
CA ARG A 527 -20.42 7.68 -25.40
C ARG A 527 -19.51 7.06 -26.45
N ARG A 528 -19.44 7.66 -27.65
CA ARG A 528 -18.48 7.22 -28.67
C ARG A 528 -17.06 7.53 -28.18
N VAL A 529 -16.16 6.56 -28.33
CA VAL A 529 -14.75 6.72 -28.01
C VAL A 529 -13.94 6.72 -29.30
N SER A 530 -13.23 7.83 -29.52
CA SER A 530 -12.36 8.02 -30.69
C SER A 530 -11.12 8.76 -30.26
N LEU A 531 -9.95 8.21 -30.59
CA LEU A 531 -8.66 8.85 -30.36
C LEU A 531 -8.26 9.65 -31.60
N GLU A 532 -7.86 10.90 -31.43
CA GLU A 532 -7.29 11.72 -32.49
C GLU A 532 -5.78 11.57 -32.53
N VAL A 533 -5.22 11.38 -33.72
CA VAL A 533 -3.78 11.27 -33.95
C VAL A 533 -3.20 12.66 -34.20
N HIS A 534 -2.19 13.06 -33.44
CA HIS A 534 -1.46 14.32 -33.63
C HIS A 534 0.03 14.04 -33.72
N ALA A 535 0.67 14.45 -34.82
CA ALA A 535 2.10 14.29 -35.00
C ALA A 535 2.87 15.22 -34.04
N LEU A 536 3.90 14.67 -33.38
CA LEU A 536 4.83 15.42 -32.56
C LEU A 536 6.24 14.86 -32.79
N PRO A 537 6.93 15.30 -33.84
CA PRO A 537 8.28 14.84 -34.14
C PRO A 537 9.28 15.41 -33.12
N GLY A 538 9.40 14.76 -31.96
CA GLY A 538 10.25 15.19 -30.86
C GLY A 538 11.33 14.18 -30.50
N ARG A 539 10.97 13.07 -29.85
CA ARG A 539 11.90 11.95 -29.59
C ARG A 539 12.29 11.21 -30.86
N ARG A 540 11.39 11.11 -31.83
CA ARG A 540 11.64 10.61 -33.18
C ARG A 540 10.88 11.44 -34.18
N THR A 541 11.32 11.42 -35.43
CA THR A 541 10.66 12.14 -36.54
C THR A 541 9.29 11.55 -36.90
N ASP A 542 9.04 10.30 -36.52
CA ASP A 542 7.80 9.56 -36.77
C ASP A 542 6.87 9.50 -35.55
N SER A 543 7.18 10.19 -34.45
CA SER A 543 6.38 10.17 -33.23
C SER A 543 5.00 10.82 -33.38
N ILE A 544 3.99 10.17 -32.81
CA ILE A 544 2.61 10.66 -32.69
C ILE A 544 2.14 10.63 -31.24
N THR A 545 1.12 11.41 -30.96
CA THR A 545 0.34 11.39 -29.72
C THR A 545 -1.12 11.05 -30.03
N LEU A 546 -1.81 10.45 -29.07
CA LEU A 546 -3.22 10.07 -29.19
C LEU A 546 -4.06 10.85 -28.17
N LEU A 547 -5.00 11.66 -28.63
CA LEU A 547 -5.87 12.47 -27.80
C LEU A 547 -7.27 11.85 -27.72
N ASP A 548 -7.75 11.55 -26.51
CA ASP A 548 -9.17 11.33 -26.23
C ASP A 548 -9.80 12.66 -25.78
N PRO A 549 -10.54 13.36 -26.67
CA PRO A 549 -11.14 14.66 -26.33
C PRO A 549 -12.32 14.53 -25.35
N VAL A 550 -12.95 13.35 -25.23
CA VAL A 550 -14.11 13.15 -24.33
C VAL A 550 -13.61 12.95 -22.90
N SER A 551 -12.57 12.14 -22.73
CA SER A 551 -11.88 11.94 -21.46
C SER A 551 -10.92 13.08 -21.12
N ARG A 552 -10.59 13.96 -22.09
CA ARG A 552 -9.56 15.00 -21.95
C ARG A 552 -8.23 14.39 -21.51
N VAL A 553 -7.85 13.29 -22.15
CA VAL A 553 -6.64 12.52 -21.87
C VAL A 553 -5.77 12.46 -23.11
N LEU A 554 -4.47 12.63 -22.94
CA LEU A 554 -3.46 12.45 -23.98
C LEU A 554 -2.58 11.24 -23.67
N PHE A 555 -2.33 10.38 -24.66
CA PHE A 555 -1.25 9.38 -24.62
C PHE A 555 -0.10 9.89 -25.47
N ALA A 556 1.00 10.25 -24.82
CA ALA A 556 2.14 10.87 -25.48
C ALA A 556 3.13 9.85 -26.06
N GLY A 557 3.08 8.59 -25.60
CA GLY A 557 4.18 7.65 -25.82
C GLY A 557 5.50 8.30 -25.39
N ASP A 558 6.48 8.26 -26.28
CA ASP A 558 7.78 8.89 -26.07
C ASP A 558 7.90 10.27 -26.73
N ALA A 559 6.84 10.79 -27.35
CA ALA A 559 6.89 12.03 -28.14
C ALA A 559 7.27 13.27 -27.30
N LEU A 560 6.97 13.24 -25.99
CA LEU A 560 7.35 14.26 -25.01
C LEU A 560 8.65 13.93 -24.25
N GLY A 561 9.45 13.01 -24.80
CA GLY A 561 10.75 12.57 -24.29
C GLY A 561 10.67 11.36 -23.36
N ILE A 562 11.84 10.73 -23.20
CA ILE A 562 12.08 9.58 -22.32
C ILE A 562 13.01 10.02 -21.19
N GLN A 563 12.72 9.57 -19.98
CA GLN A 563 13.52 9.81 -18.78
C GLN A 563 14.75 8.90 -18.78
N GLY A 564 15.93 9.49 -18.63
CA GLY A 564 17.19 8.78 -18.40
C GLY A 564 17.91 9.29 -17.16
N THR A 565 19.06 8.68 -16.84
CA THR A 565 19.86 8.98 -15.64
C THR A 565 20.40 10.42 -15.54
N ARG A 566 20.31 11.21 -16.61
CA ARG A 566 20.74 12.62 -16.67
C ARG A 566 19.64 13.61 -17.06
N GLY A 567 18.39 13.15 -17.11
CA GLY A 567 17.24 13.98 -17.51
C GLY A 567 16.54 13.49 -18.78
N LEU A 568 15.89 14.41 -19.50
CA LEU A 568 15.00 14.07 -20.63
C LEU A 568 15.77 13.99 -21.95
N THR A 569 15.65 12.89 -22.69
CA THR A 569 16.30 12.73 -24.00
C THR A 569 15.34 13.01 -25.16
N LEU A 570 15.75 13.90 -26.07
CA LEU A 570 15.08 14.25 -27.32
C LEU A 570 15.74 13.56 -28.52
N GLY A 571 15.05 13.45 -29.66
CA GLY A 571 15.63 12.92 -30.91
C GLY A 571 16.16 13.99 -31.85
N SER A 572 15.76 15.23 -31.65
CA SER A 572 16.06 16.38 -32.51
C SER A 572 16.85 17.45 -31.78
N SER A 573 17.25 18.50 -32.50
CA SER A 573 17.75 19.73 -31.88
C SER A 573 16.65 20.43 -31.08
N ARG A 574 17.06 21.30 -30.14
CA ARG A 574 16.15 22.12 -29.32
C ARG A 574 15.18 22.95 -30.17
N ASP A 575 15.68 23.59 -31.23
CA ASP A 575 14.87 24.47 -32.09
C ASP A 575 13.88 23.69 -32.96
N ALA A 576 14.29 22.51 -33.45
CA ALA A 576 13.39 21.62 -34.18
C ALA A 576 12.28 21.10 -33.27
N PHE A 577 12.62 20.69 -32.04
CA PHE A 577 11.63 20.25 -31.06
C PHE A 577 10.67 21.37 -30.68
N ARG A 578 11.18 22.59 -30.43
CA ARG A 578 10.33 23.77 -30.17
C ARG A 578 9.33 24.01 -31.28
N THR A 579 9.80 24.01 -32.53
CA THR A 579 8.93 24.23 -33.71
C THR A 579 7.84 23.16 -33.81
N ALA A 580 8.21 21.89 -33.61
CA ALA A 580 7.26 20.78 -33.58
C ALA A 580 6.26 20.93 -32.42
N LEU A 581 6.73 21.32 -31.24
CA LEU A 581 5.92 21.52 -30.04
C LEU A 581 4.95 22.69 -30.22
N ASP A 582 5.35 23.80 -30.85
CA ASP A 582 4.47 24.94 -31.15
C ASP A 582 3.30 24.53 -32.06
N VAL A 583 3.61 23.81 -33.15
CA VAL A 583 2.61 23.30 -34.09
C VAL A 583 1.65 22.32 -33.41
N TRP A 584 2.19 21.44 -32.57
CA TRP A 584 1.40 20.47 -31.83
C TRP A 584 0.50 21.15 -30.78
N ARG A 585 1.06 22.07 -29.98
CA ARG A 585 0.32 22.83 -28.93
C ARG A 585 -0.83 23.62 -29.53
N ALA A 586 -0.65 24.22 -30.71
CA ALA A 586 -1.72 24.94 -31.41
C ALA A 586 -2.97 24.07 -31.68
N LYS A 587 -2.82 22.73 -31.73
CA LYS A 587 -3.91 21.77 -31.97
C LYS A 587 -4.45 21.12 -30.70
N THR A 588 -3.65 21.06 -29.63
CA THR A 588 -3.93 20.20 -28.46
C THR A 588 -4.10 20.95 -27.14
N THR A 589 -3.51 22.13 -26.97
CA THR A 589 -3.57 22.89 -25.71
C THR A 589 -5.02 23.17 -25.30
N GLY A 590 -5.33 22.95 -24.02
CA GLY A 590 -6.68 23.12 -23.45
C GLY A 590 -7.65 21.95 -23.71
N ARG A 591 -7.23 20.94 -24.48
CA ARG A 591 -8.07 19.77 -24.84
C ARG A 591 -7.81 18.53 -23.98
N TYR A 592 -6.83 18.58 -23.09
CA TYR A 592 -6.48 17.51 -22.16
C TYR A 592 -6.17 18.09 -20.77
N ASP A 593 -6.45 17.30 -19.73
CA ASP A 593 -6.14 17.61 -18.33
C ASP A 593 -5.11 16.64 -17.75
N THR A 594 -4.86 15.52 -18.43
CA THR A 594 -3.92 14.47 -18.01
C THR A 594 -3.20 13.92 -19.23
N ILE A 595 -1.91 13.64 -19.04
CA ILE A 595 -1.03 13.07 -20.06
C ILE A 595 -0.48 11.76 -19.50
N TYR A 596 -0.69 10.66 -20.22
CA TYR A 596 -0.02 9.38 -19.98
C TYR A 596 1.23 9.30 -20.84
N THR A 597 2.33 9.00 -20.19
CA THR A 597 3.67 8.92 -20.78
C THR A 597 4.16 7.49 -20.67
N ALA A 598 4.93 7.04 -21.65
CA ALA A 598 5.55 5.73 -21.59
C ALA A 598 7.03 5.83 -21.20
N HIS A 599 7.63 4.71 -20.80
CA HIS A 599 9.08 4.57 -20.47
C HIS A 599 9.62 5.57 -19.44
N ASN A 600 8.73 6.11 -18.63
CA ASN A 600 9.01 7.15 -17.69
C ASN A 600 8.62 6.63 -16.31
N HIS A 601 9.53 6.74 -15.33
CA HIS A 601 9.22 6.49 -13.92
C HIS A 601 7.95 7.26 -13.51
N GLN A 602 7.73 8.41 -14.14
CA GLN A 602 6.46 9.14 -14.12
C GLN A 602 5.59 8.71 -15.32
N TRP A 603 4.73 7.71 -15.15
CA TRP A 603 3.85 7.22 -16.21
C TRP A 603 2.64 8.13 -16.51
N LEU A 604 2.50 9.23 -15.77
CA LEU A 604 1.49 10.27 -16.02
C LEU A 604 1.94 11.66 -15.53
N THR A 605 1.37 12.69 -16.13
CA THR A 605 1.60 14.11 -15.78
C THR A 605 0.42 15.03 -16.18
N ARG A 606 0.57 16.34 -15.97
CA ARG A 606 -0.43 17.40 -16.22
C ARG A 606 0.01 18.34 -17.34
N PRO A 607 -0.88 19.18 -17.90
CA PRO A 607 -0.53 20.16 -18.93
C PRO A 607 0.65 21.07 -18.59
N GLY A 608 0.81 21.44 -17.31
CA GLY A 608 1.95 22.24 -16.85
C GLY A 608 3.32 21.62 -17.19
N TYR A 609 3.43 20.29 -17.33
CA TYR A 609 4.65 19.65 -17.82
C TYR A 609 5.00 20.07 -19.25
N VAL A 610 4.00 20.18 -20.13
CA VAL A 610 4.22 20.65 -21.51
C VAL A 610 4.64 22.13 -21.52
N ASP A 611 4.12 22.94 -20.60
CA ASP A 611 4.54 24.33 -20.41
C ASP A 611 5.99 24.42 -19.96
N SER A 612 6.37 23.57 -18.99
CA SER A 612 7.76 23.39 -18.55
C SER A 612 8.69 22.96 -19.69
N LEU A 613 8.30 21.97 -20.50
CA LEU A 613 9.08 21.56 -21.67
C LEU A 613 9.26 22.70 -22.66
N TRP A 614 8.17 23.42 -22.98
CA TRP A 614 8.21 24.56 -23.89
C TRP A 614 9.13 25.67 -23.37
N ALA A 615 8.99 26.06 -22.11
CA ALA A 615 9.83 27.09 -21.49
C ALA A 615 11.32 26.71 -21.55
N ALA A 616 11.66 25.45 -21.30
CA ALA A 616 13.04 24.99 -21.40
C ALA A 616 13.60 25.09 -22.83
N THR A 617 12.78 24.87 -23.87
CA THR A 617 13.24 25.08 -25.26
C THR A 617 13.53 26.55 -25.58
N THR A 618 13.02 27.49 -24.80
CA THR A 618 13.30 28.93 -24.93
C THR A 618 14.52 29.39 -24.12
N GLY A 619 15.18 28.48 -23.41
CA GLY A 619 16.32 28.79 -22.54
C GLY A 619 15.92 29.38 -21.19
N GLN A 620 14.63 29.37 -20.83
CA GLN A 620 14.20 29.74 -19.49
C GLN A 620 14.56 28.63 -18.48
N PRO A 621 15.03 28.98 -17.27
CA PRO A 621 15.18 28.01 -16.20
C PRO A 621 13.80 27.47 -15.83
N VAL A 622 13.69 26.16 -15.68
CA VAL A 622 12.42 25.50 -15.33
C VAL A 622 12.63 24.67 -14.08
N THR A 623 11.65 24.72 -13.17
CA THR A 623 11.60 23.86 -11.99
C THR A 623 11.24 22.43 -12.39
N SER A 624 12.15 21.48 -12.17
CA SER A 624 11.82 20.07 -12.31
C SER A 624 10.87 19.64 -11.18
N PRO A 625 9.78 18.90 -11.47
CA PRO A 625 8.92 18.32 -10.45
C PRO A 625 9.53 17.09 -9.73
N GLN A 626 10.78 16.67 -10.02
CA GLN A 626 11.47 15.61 -9.27
C GLN A 626 12.98 15.82 -9.07
N PRO A 627 13.55 15.29 -7.97
CA PRO A 627 15.01 15.23 -7.75
C PRO A 627 15.72 14.45 -8.86
N GLY A 628 16.86 14.96 -9.36
CA GLY A 628 17.73 14.27 -10.33
C GLY A 628 17.58 14.67 -11.80
N TYR A 629 16.78 15.69 -12.11
CA TYR A 629 16.61 16.23 -13.46
C TYR A 629 17.32 17.57 -13.60
N ASP A 630 18.54 17.53 -14.13
CA ASP A 630 19.32 18.74 -14.31
C ASP A 630 19.43 19.14 -15.79
N ALA A 631 18.99 18.31 -16.75
CA ALA A 631 19.25 18.56 -18.17
C ALA A 631 18.21 18.03 -19.19
N PHE A 632 18.18 18.70 -20.34
CA PHE A 632 17.68 18.20 -21.63
C PHE A 632 18.86 17.73 -22.46
N THR A 633 18.79 16.52 -23.01
CA THR A 633 19.85 15.97 -23.87
C THR A 633 19.32 15.60 -25.25
N SER A 634 20.18 15.68 -26.27
CA SER A 634 19.89 15.13 -27.59
C SER A 634 20.05 13.61 -27.60
N GLY A 635 19.65 12.96 -28.69
CA GLY A 635 19.81 11.52 -28.87
C GLY A 635 21.28 11.07 -28.92
N SER A 636 22.23 11.99 -29.14
CA SER A 636 23.68 11.75 -29.06
C SER A 636 24.28 12.03 -27.68
N GLY A 637 23.46 12.45 -26.71
CA GLY A 637 23.90 12.81 -25.36
C GLY A 637 24.41 14.24 -25.22
N GLU A 638 24.28 15.08 -26.26
CA GLU A 638 24.61 16.50 -26.20
C GLU A 638 23.64 17.22 -25.27
N LEU A 639 24.17 18.04 -24.36
CA LEU A 639 23.37 18.87 -23.48
C LEU A 639 22.71 20.01 -24.27
N LEU A 640 21.38 20.07 -24.26
CA LEU A 640 20.57 21.07 -24.97
C LEU A 640 20.13 22.24 -24.06
N ALA A 641 19.88 21.97 -22.77
CA ALA A 641 19.53 22.96 -21.76
C ALA A 641 19.66 22.38 -20.34
N TRP A 642 19.90 23.24 -19.33
CA TRP A 642 19.82 22.87 -17.92
C TRP A 642 18.42 23.14 -17.34
N VAL A 643 17.99 22.30 -16.39
CA VAL A 643 16.73 22.43 -15.63
C VAL A 643 17.11 22.73 -14.18
N PHE A 644 16.57 23.82 -13.61
CA PHE A 644 16.96 24.30 -12.28
C PHE A 644 15.94 23.80 -11.25
N VAL A 645 16.38 23.08 -10.22
CA VAL A 645 15.53 22.64 -9.10
C VAL A 645 15.75 23.58 -7.91
N PRO A 646 14.75 24.36 -7.43
CA PRO A 646 14.74 24.76 -6.04
C PRO A 646 14.43 23.51 -5.22
N HIS A 647 15.34 23.16 -4.31
CA HIS A 647 15.25 22.01 -3.41
C HIS A 647 13.96 21.96 -2.59
#